data_AF-A0AAE0RZE5-F1
#
_entry.id   AF-A0AAE0RZE5-F1
#
_cell.length_a   1.000
_cell.length_b   1.000
_cell.length_c   1.000
_cell.angle_alpha   90.00
_cell.angle_beta   90.00
_cell.angle_gamma   90.00
#
_symmetry.space_group_name_H-M   'P 1'
#
loop_
_entity.id
_entity.type
_entity.pdbx_description
1 polymer ?
#
loop_
_entity_poly.entity_id
_entity_poly.type
_entity_poly.pdbx_seq_one_letter_code
_entity_poly.pdbx_strand_id
1 'polypeptide(L)'
;MKTFRALVVRESNGIFTKSIEEKSFEELPKHPILVKVKFSSLNFKDALSAHGNKGVTRQYPHTPGIDAIGTVERSTSKIFKEGDEVIVTGYDLGMNTSGGFAEYTAVPEEWVVPKPKSLQANEVAALGTAGLTVGIGVEKLLRNKQSKEGEFVITGSSGGVGTLAIAILSKLKFNITAASSKLDLTHFLTSIGATRVFHVKELLDTTQKPLLKPKWIGGFDTLGGDYLTSILKSTHKEGSVISTGLASSPSLNGTVLPFILNGINLLGVNSADYPKHLKLEIWEKLANDWKPTPFLAQLTATTTTIALTDVATYLDRMIKAECQDISNSKDIISFTFTKTLNPSLNSDIQATITDRIITVELPASVKIATLKPTIWHTGKSITWKSVLAVSQNNQASDFYEKSIYTITAYDNSIKQYTFTATFTDINPDISNYVTVTFKFHPNIKDEEGLTEVVKMKKGDIINKPKDPVISDYLFLGWYKDPALSLPFYFPISITENTTIYAKCGLSVSNIIMAESDVNTFIGKAKQFTATIDPSEAYIKKLMWTSSKPEVATVDSNGLVVPITVGTTTITVMSTDGSHKSTSTKCTVEPYFRIPDKNFRKILENAYSNLLDIVHGDTLLNTNDAGKLKYLDVKKSNIDSLRGIEYFTSLEHLNCNGNKLKNLDLSKNTSLIILNCYNNQLTNLVLSNSPSLTTLNCYNNQLTNLVLSNSPSLTTLNCSENTISSLDIRGIRHSKNTSLEIDSESGSSINNIKVHVSIFTTNPEEDNAVKSALRTIKSNKSGVQIEVYASKSDGTYAPLICDYDPTTDQGTHGNRGCEP
;
A
#
# COMPACT_ATOMS: atom_id res chain seq x y z
N MET A 1 4.18 30.48 37.06
CA MET A 1 3.10 29.73 36.37
C MET A 1 3.41 28.24 36.51
N LYS A 2 2.40 27.35 36.44
CA LYS A 2 2.66 25.91 36.26
C LYS A 2 3.02 25.67 34.80
N THR A 3 4.01 24.81 34.55
CA THR A 3 4.40 24.37 33.21
C THR A 3 4.42 22.84 33.13
N PHE A 4 4.45 22.31 31.92
CA PHE A 4 4.56 20.89 31.63
C PHE A 4 5.33 20.66 30.32
N ARG A 5 5.92 19.48 30.16
CA ARG A 5 6.69 19.15 28.96
C ARG A 5 5.81 18.58 27.86
N ALA A 6 6.06 19.03 26.63
CA ALA A 6 5.45 18.50 25.42
C ALA A 6 6.47 18.40 24.29
N LEU A 7 6.27 17.43 23.39
CA LEU A 7 6.88 17.49 22.06
C LEU A 7 6.15 18.56 21.26
N VAL A 8 6.89 19.55 20.78
CA VAL A 8 6.38 20.63 19.92
C VAL A 8 7.06 20.52 18.57
N VAL A 9 6.24 20.62 17.52
CA VAL A 9 6.66 20.65 16.12
C VAL A 9 6.45 22.06 15.61
N ARG A 10 7.49 22.66 15.03
CA ARG A 10 7.48 24.03 14.51
C ARG A 10 7.82 24.05 13.03
N GLU A 11 7.11 24.89 12.27
CA GLU A 11 7.32 25.10 10.85
C GLU A 11 8.10 26.41 10.65
N SER A 12 9.19 26.36 9.89
CA SER A 12 9.94 27.55 9.46
C SER A 12 10.48 27.31 8.05
N ASN A 13 10.11 28.15 7.09
CA ASN A 13 10.50 28.03 5.67
C ASN A 13 10.24 26.63 5.07
N GLY A 14 9.15 25.96 5.47
CA GLY A 14 8.81 24.60 5.03
C GLY A 14 9.61 23.47 5.71
N ILE A 15 10.50 23.80 6.65
CA ILE A 15 11.24 22.83 7.48
C ILE A 15 10.45 22.62 8.78
N PHE A 16 10.26 21.36 9.17
CA PHE A 16 9.53 20.96 10.38
C PHE A 16 10.53 20.46 11.43
N THR A 17 10.76 21.26 12.46
CA THR A 17 11.64 20.93 13.59
C THR A 17 10.82 20.38 14.76
N LYS A 18 11.40 19.43 15.51
CA LYS A 18 10.76 18.83 16.69
C LYS A 18 11.64 19.07 17.92
N SER A 19 11.06 19.55 19.02
CA SER A 19 11.75 19.82 20.28
C SER A 19 10.87 19.51 21.48
N ILE A 20 11.48 19.09 22.60
CA ILE A 20 10.77 19.07 23.88
C ILE A 20 10.79 20.50 24.43
N GLU A 21 9.60 21.04 24.71
CA GLU A 21 9.42 22.39 25.22
C GLU A 21 8.60 22.36 26.51
N GLU A 22 8.91 23.28 27.43
CA GLU A 22 8.05 23.63 28.56
C GLU A 22 6.90 24.51 28.08
N LYS A 23 5.67 24.09 28.35
CA LYS A 23 4.42 24.75 27.94
C LYS A 23 3.66 25.26 29.15
N SER A 24 3.04 26.44 29.05
CA SER A 24 2.16 26.95 30.12
C SER A 24 0.83 26.21 30.11
N PHE A 25 0.28 25.92 31.30
CA PHE A 25 -1.10 25.43 31.43
C PHE A 25 -2.16 26.42 30.89
N GLU A 26 -1.78 27.68 30.71
CA GLU A 26 -2.65 28.73 30.12
C GLU A 26 -2.77 28.61 28.59
N GLU A 27 -1.84 27.90 27.93
CA GLU A 27 -1.86 27.63 26.49
C GLU A 27 -2.72 26.41 26.12
N LEU A 28 -3.15 25.61 27.11
CA LEU A 28 -4.03 24.47 26.87
C LEU A 28 -5.44 24.94 26.48
N PRO A 29 -6.10 24.30 25.51
CA PRO A 29 -7.46 24.64 25.13
C PRO A 29 -8.43 24.46 26.32
N LYS A 30 -9.46 25.32 26.39
CA LYS A 30 -10.44 25.36 27.49
C LYS A 30 -11.49 24.24 27.40
N HIS A 31 -11.02 23.01 27.28
CA HIS A 31 -11.85 21.81 27.24
C HIS A 31 -12.20 21.28 28.65
N PRO A 32 -13.32 20.54 28.80
CA PRO A 32 -13.85 20.13 30.09
C PRO A 32 -13.00 19.09 30.83
N ILE A 33 -12.25 18.24 30.10
CA ILE A 33 -11.37 17.22 30.68
C ILE A 33 -9.92 17.63 30.46
N LEU A 34 -9.13 17.65 31.53
CA LEU A 34 -7.67 17.67 31.49
C LEU A 34 -7.16 16.28 31.88
N VAL A 35 -6.43 15.62 30.98
CA VAL A 35 -5.82 14.31 31.20
C VAL A 35 -4.33 14.50 31.50
N LYS A 36 -3.89 13.96 32.64
CA LYS A 36 -2.47 13.71 32.92
C LYS A 36 -2.06 12.42 32.23
N VAL A 37 -1.27 12.55 31.17
CA VAL A 37 -0.90 11.44 30.30
C VAL A 37 0.16 10.58 31.01
N LYS A 38 -0.11 9.29 31.18
CA LYS A 38 0.88 8.29 31.62
C LYS A 38 1.60 7.68 30.42
N PHE A 39 0.85 7.41 29.35
CA PHE A 39 1.35 6.78 28.12
C PHE A 39 0.67 7.34 26.88
N SER A 40 1.41 7.37 25.78
CA SER A 40 0.92 7.51 24.40
C SER A 40 1.40 6.28 23.61
N SER A 41 0.85 6.05 22.43
CA SER A 41 1.44 5.13 21.44
C SER A 41 2.06 5.91 20.27
N LEU A 42 2.81 5.22 19.40
CA LEU A 42 3.35 5.78 18.15
C LEU A 42 2.60 5.17 16.96
N ASN A 43 1.89 6.00 16.20
CA ASN A 43 1.20 5.60 14.98
C ASN A 43 1.81 6.29 13.75
N PHE A 44 1.64 5.69 12.56
CA PHE A 44 2.13 6.28 11.30
C PHE A 44 1.59 7.70 11.07
N LYS A 45 0.36 7.98 11.52
CA LYS A 45 -0.27 9.30 11.46
C LYS A 45 0.42 10.34 12.34
N ASP A 46 0.98 9.94 13.48
CA ASP A 46 1.78 10.81 14.35
C ASP A 46 3.07 11.23 13.65
N ALA A 47 3.69 10.29 12.94
CA ALA A 47 4.89 10.56 12.16
C ALA A 47 4.59 11.55 11.02
N LEU A 48 3.47 11.37 10.30
CA LEU A 48 3.01 12.31 9.27
C LEU A 48 2.71 13.71 9.83
N SER A 49 2.05 13.80 10.99
CA SER A 49 1.81 15.06 11.71
C SER A 49 3.13 15.76 12.05
N ALA A 50 4.10 15.02 12.60
CA ALA A 50 5.39 15.60 12.97
C ALA A 50 6.29 16.02 11.80
N HIS A 51 5.97 15.61 10.57
CA HIS A 51 6.73 15.91 9.35
C HIS A 51 6.00 16.86 8.40
N GLY A 52 5.01 17.63 8.88
CA GLY A 52 4.44 18.71 8.09
C GLY A 52 3.33 18.29 7.12
N ASN A 53 2.81 17.06 7.19
CA ASN A 53 1.73 16.64 6.30
C ASN A 53 0.45 17.44 6.59
N LYS A 54 0.16 18.42 5.73
CA LYS A 54 -0.99 19.34 5.85
C LYS A 54 -2.35 18.65 5.71
N GLY A 55 -2.39 17.40 5.22
CA GLY A 55 -3.58 16.55 5.26
C GLY A 55 -3.88 15.99 6.65
N VAL A 56 -2.90 15.98 7.57
CA VAL A 56 -3.04 15.53 8.96
C VAL A 56 -3.07 16.73 9.93
N THR A 57 -2.07 17.59 9.88
CA THR A 57 -1.91 18.76 10.77
C THR A 57 -1.76 20.02 9.94
N ARG A 58 -2.72 20.93 10.08
CA ARG A 58 -2.80 22.15 9.24
C ARG A 58 -1.99 23.32 9.80
N GLN A 59 -1.94 23.44 11.12
CA GLN A 59 -1.35 24.58 11.84
C GLN A 59 -0.15 24.13 12.69
N TYR A 60 0.85 25.00 12.83
CA TYR A 60 2.02 24.84 13.69
C TYR A 60 2.28 26.18 14.42
N PRO A 61 2.83 26.21 15.65
CA PRO A 61 3.35 25.08 16.42
C PRO A 61 2.28 24.10 16.88
N HIS A 62 2.61 22.80 16.90
CA HIS A 62 1.66 21.72 17.22
C HIS A 62 2.31 20.63 18.09
N THR A 63 1.50 19.90 18.86
CA THR A 63 1.90 18.73 19.64
C THR A 63 1.22 17.48 19.06
N PRO A 64 1.96 16.55 18.43
CA PRO A 64 1.38 15.31 17.89
C PRO A 64 0.99 14.29 18.98
N GLY A 65 0.53 13.11 18.57
CA GLY A 65 0.12 12.01 19.45
C GLY A 65 -1.39 11.81 19.43
N ILE A 66 -1.90 10.95 18.55
CA ILE A 66 -3.34 10.66 18.39
C ILE A 66 -3.93 9.77 19.50
N ASP A 67 -3.09 9.28 20.41
CA ASP A 67 -3.46 8.46 21.56
C ASP A 67 -3.01 9.15 22.86
N ALA A 68 -3.86 9.16 23.88
CA ALA A 68 -3.50 9.58 25.24
C ALA A 68 -4.17 8.66 26.27
N ILE A 69 -3.36 8.01 27.10
CA ILE A 69 -3.78 7.09 28.17
C ILE A 69 -3.29 7.67 29.49
N GLY A 70 -4.19 7.90 30.44
CA GLY A 70 -3.85 8.66 31.63
C GLY A 70 -4.93 8.70 32.70
N THR A 71 -4.77 9.63 33.63
CA THR A 71 -5.75 9.95 34.67
C THR A 71 -6.32 11.34 34.46
N VAL A 72 -7.60 11.53 34.75
CA VAL A 72 -8.21 12.87 34.77
C VAL A 72 -7.59 13.69 35.91
N GLU A 73 -6.92 14.78 35.56
CA GLU A 73 -6.28 15.73 36.50
C GLU A 73 -7.25 16.84 36.93
N ARG A 74 -8.14 17.26 36.00
CA ARG A 74 -9.20 18.26 36.23
C ARG A 74 -10.40 17.92 35.38
N SER A 75 -11.61 18.06 35.94
CA SER A 75 -12.85 17.84 35.20
C SER A 75 -13.91 18.92 35.48
N THR A 76 -14.61 19.34 34.44
CA THR A 76 -15.93 20.00 34.53
C THR A 76 -17.06 19.13 33.96
N SER A 77 -16.76 17.87 33.65
CA SER A 77 -17.72 16.85 33.20
C SER A 77 -18.61 16.39 34.35
N LYS A 78 -19.82 15.92 34.00
CA LYS A 78 -20.71 15.19 34.94
C LYS A 78 -20.49 13.68 34.95
N ILE A 79 -19.70 13.16 33.99
CA ILE A 79 -19.46 11.73 33.77
C ILE A 79 -18.10 11.32 34.34
N PHE A 80 -17.05 12.11 34.08
CA PHE A 80 -15.70 11.84 34.55
C PHE A 80 -15.31 12.77 35.70
N LYS A 81 -14.61 12.23 36.69
CA LYS A 81 -14.08 12.96 37.85
C LYS A 81 -12.55 12.84 37.93
N GLU A 82 -11.95 13.70 38.73
CA GLU A 82 -10.51 13.66 39.01
C GLU A 82 -10.10 12.29 39.58
N GLY A 83 -8.98 11.76 39.09
CA GLY A 83 -8.46 10.43 39.40
C GLY A 83 -8.99 9.28 38.52
N ASP A 84 -10.03 9.47 37.71
CA ASP A 84 -10.52 8.42 36.80
C ASP A 84 -9.45 8.06 35.74
N GLU A 85 -9.21 6.77 35.52
CA GLU A 85 -8.33 6.29 34.44
C GLU A 85 -9.07 6.25 33.10
N VAL A 86 -8.50 6.90 32.10
CA VAL A 86 -9.15 7.20 30.82
C VAL A 86 -8.25 6.95 29.61
N ILE A 87 -8.93 6.77 28.47
CA ILE A 87 -8.39 6.54 27.14
C ILE A 87 -8.95 7.62 26.21
N VAL A 88 -8.08 8.22 25.40
CA VAL A 88 -8.46 9.11 24.29
C VAL A 88 -7.70 8.64 23.06
N THR A 89 -8.42 8.30 21.98
CA THR A 89 -7.82 7.82 20.73
C THR A 89 -8.55 8.40 19.52
N GLY A 90 -7.84 9.07 18.63
CA GLY A 90 -8.38 9.65 17.40
C GLY A 90 -9.08 11.01 17.59
N TYR A 91 -10.21 11.18 16.91
CA TYR A 91 -10.86 12.48 16.67
C TYR A 91 -9.85 13.47 16.06
N ASP A 92 -9.72 14.68 16.63
CA ASP A 92 -8.73 15.68 16.22
C ASP A 92 -7.50 15.75 17.16
N LEU A 93 -7.43 14.87 18.17
CA LEU A 93 -6.28 14.72 19.06
C LEU A 93 -5.02 14.40 18.24
N GLY A 94 -3.93 15.11 18.48
CA GLY A 94 -2.67 14.95 17.75
C GLY A 94 -2.72 15.42 16.29
N MET A 95 -3.86 15.94 15.80
CA MET A 95 -4.02 16.47 14.44
C MET A 95 -4.00 17.99 14.41
N ASN A 96 -5.06 18.65 14.87
CA ASN A 96 -5.12 20.11 15.03
C ASN A 96 -5.38 20.51 16.50
N THR A 97 -5.68 19.54 17.37
CA THR A 97 -5.76 19.66 18.83
C THR A 97 -4.53 18.98 19.45
N SER A 98 -3.90 19.60 20.45
CA SER A 98 -2.66 19.10 21.08
C SER A 98 -2.79 17.67 21.60
N GLY A 99 -1.94 16.78 21.10
CA GLY A 99 -1.97 15.34 21.31
C GLY A 99 -1.35 14.82 22.61
N GLY A 100 -1.21 13.50 22.66
CA GLY A 100 -0.67 12.76 23.80
C GLY A 100 0.85 12.73 23.93
N PHE A 101 1.63 13.35 23.03
CA PHE A 101 3.07 13.56 23.25
C PHE A 101 3.35 14.76 24.17
N ALA A 102 2.67 14.78 25.32
CA ALA A 102 2.79 15.76 26.37
C ALA A 102 2.43 15.13 27.72
N GLU A 103 2.92 15.70 28.81
CA GLU A 103 2.55 15.26 30.17
C GLU A 103 1.07 15.54 30.49
N TYR A 104 0.46 16.52 29.83
CA TYR A 104 -0.96 16.85 29.95
C TYR A 104 -1.57 17.21 28.58
N THR A 105 -2.81 16.81 28.35
CA THR A 105 -3.64 17.29 27.24
C THR A 105 -5.06 17.59 27.72
N ALA A 106 -5.72 18.58 27.11
CA ALA A 106 -7.08 18.97 27.42
C ALA A 106 -8.00 18.62 26.24
N VAL A 107 -9.10 17.91 26.50
CA VAL A 107 -9.94 17.29 25.46
C VAL A 107 -11.45 17.39 25.76
N PRO A 108 -12.31 17.41 24.73
CA PRO A 108 -13.76 17.29 24.88
C PRO A 108 -14.20 15.98 25.55
N GLU A 109 -15.31 16.01 26.29
CA GLU A 109 -15.84 14.85 27.05
C GLU A 109 -16.24 13.68 26.12
N GLU A 110 -16.72 14.01 24.93
CA GLU A 110 -17.15 13.08 23.90
C GLU A 110 -16.01 12.29 23.24
N TRP A 111 -14.75 12.66 23.47
CA TRP A 111 -13.59 11.88 23.02
C TRP A 111 -13.10 10.86 24.05
N VAL A 112 -13.44 11.07 25.32
CA VAL A 112 -12.90 10.32 26.46
C VAL A 112 -13.69 9.03 26.68
N VAL A 113 -12.97 7.92 26.83
CA VAL A 113 -13.47 6.58 27.15
C VAL A 113 -12.87 6.15 28.51
N PRO A 114 -13.65 5.62 29.47
CA PRO A 114 -13.11 5.01 30.68
C PRO A 114 -12.21 3.82 30.33
N LYS A 115 -11.09 3.67 31.04
CA LYS A 115 -10.19 2.53 30.85
C LYS A 115 -10.84 1.24 31.39
N PRO A 116 -10.93 0.15 30.60
CA PRO A 116 -11.37 -1.15 31.11
C PRO A 116 -10.52 -1.59 32.31
N LYS A 117 -11.17 -2.17 33.33
CA LYS A 117 -10.49 -2.54 34.59
C LYS A 117 -9.50 -3.70 34.42
N SER A 118 -9.72 -4.59 33.45
CA SER A 118 -8.88 -5.74 33.14
C SER A 118 -7.69 -5.44 32.22
N LEU A 119 -7.52 -4.18 31.79
CA LEU A 119 -6.35 -3.70 31.04
C LEU A 119 -5.48 -2.78 31.90
N GLN A 120 -4.19 -3.05 31.96
CA GLN A 120 -3.20 -2.13 32.52
C GLN A 120 -2.97 -0.95 31.56
N ALA A 121 -2.56 0.21 32.09
CA ALA A 121 -2.40 1.42 31.26
C ALA A 121 -1.36 1.24 30.12
N ASN A 122 -0.30 0.46 30.36
CA ASN A 122 0.66 0.07 29.34
C ASN A 122 0.10 -0.94 28.31
N GLU A 123 -0.78 -1.88 28.71
CA GLU A 123 -1.51 -2.75 27.77
C GLU A 123 -2.44 -1.94 26.86
N VAL A 124 -3.07 -0.89 27.38
CA VAL A 124 -3.90 0.02 26.57
C VAL A 124 -3.06 0.83 25.59
N ALA A 125 -1.91 1.36 26.01
CA ALA A 125 -0.99 2.06 25.12
C ALA A 125 -0.38 1.14 24.05
N ALA A 126 -0.10 -0.12 24.42
CA ALA A 126 0.33 -1.19 23.52
C ALA A 126 -0.71 -1.55 22.45
N LEU A 127 -2.00 -1.42 22.76
CA LEU A 127 -3.09 -1.52 21.80
C LEU A 127 -3.19 -0.22 20.98
N GLY A 128 -3.41 0.92 21.63
CA GLY A 128 -3.54 2.24 21.02
C GLY A 128 -4.62 2.33 19.92
N THR A 129 -4.49 3.32 19.04
CA THR A 129 -5.32 3.42 17.83
C THR A 129 -5.17 2.20 16.92
N ALA A 130 -4.00 1.55 16.88
CA ALA A 130 -3.78 0.34 16.07
C ALA A 130 -4.70 -0.82 16.50
N GLY A 131 -4.77 -1.12 17.79
CA GLY A 131 -5.61 -2.17 18.37
C GLY A 131 -7.09 -1.86 18.26
N LEU A 132 -7.49 -0.60 18.46
CA LEU A 132 -8.86 -0.15 18.18
C LEU A 132 -9.23 -0.34 16.70
N THR A 133 -8.32 -0.02 15.78
CA THR A 133 -8.49 -0.22 14.34
C THR A 133 -8.68 -1.70 13.99
N VAL A 134 -7.89 -2.60 14.59
CA VAL A 134 -8.08 -4.06 14.46
C VAL A 134 -9.43 -4.48 15.01
N GLY A 135 -9.80 -4.04 16.22
CA GLY A 135 -11.08 -4.38 16.84
C GLY A 135 -12.30 -3.97 15.99
N ILE A 136 -12.29 -2.77 15.41
CA ILE A 136 -13.36 -2.33 14.49
C ILE A 136 -13.42 -3.23 13.24
N GLY A 137 -12.25 -3.62 12.69
CA GLY A 137 -12.19 -4.57 11.57
C GLY A 137 -12.75 -5.95 11.95
N VAL A 138 -12.37 -6.50 13.10
CA VAL A 138 -12.87 -7.78 13.64
C VAL A 138 -14.39 -7.74 13.82
N GLU A 139 -14.94 -6.68 14.42
CA GLU A 139 -16.38 -6.51 14.59
C GLU A 139 -17.11 -6.53 13.24
N LYS A 140 -16.56 -5.85 12.23
CA LYS A 140 -17.12 -5.84 10.86
C LYS A 140 -17.05 -7.22 10.18
N LEU A 141 -15.96 -7.98 10.36
CA LEU A 141 -15.87 -9.37 9.86
C LEU A 141 -16.93 -10.27 10.50
N LEU A 142 -17.10 -10.19 11.83
CA LEU A 142 -18.06 -11.02 12.56
C LEU A 142 -19.51 -10.65 12.22
N ARG A 143 -19.83 -9.36 12.06
CA ARG A 143 -21.17 -8.91 11.60
C ARG A 143 -21.50 -9.39 10.19
N ASN A 144 -20.51 -9.46 9.29
CA ASN A 144 -20.66 -10.04 7.95
C ASN A 144 -20.53 -11.58 7.92
N LYS A 145 -20.55 -12.25 9.08
CA LYS A 145 -20.50 -13.72 9.21
C LYS A 145 -19.29 -14.36 8.49
N GLN A 146 -18.16 -13.65 8.46
CA GLN A 146 -16.93 -14.10 7.82
C GLN A 146 -16.56 -15.54 8.25
N SER A 147 -16.42 -16.44 7.28
CA SER A 147 -15.94 -17.81 7.51
C SER A 147 -14.54 -17.82 8.12
N LYS A 148 -14.25 -18.83 8.95
CA LYS A 148 -12.93 -19.12 9.52
C LYS A 148 -12.23 -20.31 8.85
N GLU A 149 -12.93 -21.01 7.97
CA GLU A 149 -12.48 -22.26 7.34
C GLU A 149 -11.72 -21.99 6.04
N GLY A 150 -10.44 -21.64 6.15
CA GLY A 150 -9.53 -21.42 5.02
C GLY A 150 -8.39 -20.46 5.35
N GLU A 151 -7.52 -20.16 4.38
CA GLU A 151 -6.44 -19.17 4.58
C GLU A 151 -7.00 -17.75 4.60
N PHE A 152 -6.78 -16.99 5.68
CA PHE A 152 -7.12 -15.58 5.81
C PHE A 152 -5.84 -14.74 5.76
N VAL A 153 -5.72 -13.83 4.81
CA VAL A 153 -4.44 -13.14 4.52
C VAL A 153 -4.32 -11.78 5.23
N ILE A 154 -3.15 -11.47 5.78
CA ILE A 154 -2.87 -10.17 6.41
C ILE A 154 -1.68 -9.50 5.73
N THR A 155 -1.85 -8.27 5.24
CA THR A 155 -0.75 -7.46 4.66
C THR A 155 -0.13 -6.55 5.70
N GLY A 156 1.09 -6.05 5.43
CA GLY A 156 1.83 -5.24 6.39
C GLY A 156 2.04 -5.95 7.74
N SER A 157 2.15 -7.28 7.71
CA SER A 157 2.09 -8.17 8.88
C SER A 157 3.07 -7.84 10.02
N SER A 158 4.17 -7.14 9.72
CA SER A 158 5.20 -6.71 10.68
C SER A 158 5.00 -5.31 11.28
N GLY A 159 3.95 -4.58 10.88
CA GLY A 159 3.57 -3.29 11.46
C GLY A 159 2.65 -3.41 12.68
N GLY A 160 2.35 -2.29 13.35
CA GLY A 160 1.50 -2.28 14.56
C GLY A 160 0.11 -2.87 14.34
N VAL A 161 -0.60 -2.43 13.29
CA VAL A 161 -1.92 -2.98 12.93
C VAL A 161 -1.81 -4.46 12.51
N GLY A 162 -0.81 -4.82 11.69
CA GLY A 162 -0.63 -6.19 11.18
C GLY A 162 -0.35 -7.21 12.29
N THR A 163 0.57 -6.90 13.21
CA THR A 163 0.92 -7.78 14.34
C THR A 163 -0.25 -7.98 15.31
N LEU A 164 -0.98 -6.90 15.63
CA LEU A 164 -2.21 -6.99 16.44
C LEU A 164 -3.33 -7.76 15.72
N ALA A 165 -3.47 -7.60 14.40
CA ALA A 165 -4.45 -8.35 13.60
C ALA A 165 -4.15 -9.86 13.61
N ILE A 166 -2.90 -10.28 13.44
CA ILE A 166 -2.48 -11.68 13.56
C ILE A 166 -2.85 -12.23 14.94
N ALA A 167 -2.43 -11.55 16.01
CA ALA A 167 -2.61 -12.03 17.37
C ALA A 167 -4.09 -12.13 17.80
N ILE A 168 -4.91 -11.14 17.43
CA ILE A 168 -6.34 -11.11 17.77
C ILE A 168 -7.14 -12.13 16.92
N LEU A 169 -6.92 -12.18 15.60
CA LEU A 169 -7.66 -13.10 14.74
C LEU A 169 -7.25 -14.57 14.98
N SER A 170 -5.97 -14.84 15.29
CA SER A 170 -5.51 -16.19 15.66
C SER A 170 -6.14 -16.65 16.99
N LYS A 171 -6.26 -15.77 17.99
CA LYS A 171 -7.04 -16.05 19.22
C LYS A 171 -8.51 -16.38 18.89
N LEU A 172 -9.11 -15.67 17.94
CA LEU A 172 -10.46 -15.91 17.41
C LEU A 172 -10.57 -17.11 16.46
N LYS A 173 -9.52 -17.94 16.34
CA LYS A 173 -9.46 -19.19 15.56
C LYS A 173 -9.55 -19.02 14.04
N PHE A 174 -9.09 -17.89 13.51
CA PHE A 174 -8.78 -17.77 12.09
C PHE A 174 -7.43 -18.43 11.77
N ASN A 175 -7.33 -19.07 10.60
CA ASN A 175 -6.08 -19.59 10.06
C ASN A 175 -5.36 -18.47 9.28
N ILE A 176 -4.33 -17.89 9.89
CA ILE A 176 -3.71 -16.63 9.41
C ILE A 176 -2.47 -16.86 8.55
N THR A 177 -2.53 -16.39 7.31
CA THR A 177 -1.39 -16.33 6.39
C THR A 177 -0.83 -14.90 6.34
N ALA A 178 0.38 -14.71 6.87
CA ALA A 178 1.03 -13.40 6.97
C ALA A 178 1.83 -13.04 5.70
N ALA A 179 1.50 -11.92 5.07
CA ALA A 179 2.25 -11.34 3.96
C ALA A 179 3.15 -10.20 4.47
N SER A 180 4.48 -10.38 4.37
CA SER A 180 5.49 -9.45 4.90
C SER A 180 6.58 -9.17 3.86
N SER A 181 7.15 -7.96 3.85
CA SER A 181 8.41 -7.65 3.16
C SER A 181 9.64 -8.01 4.01
N LYS A 182 9.46 -8.19 5.33
CA LYS A 182 10.47 -8.56 6.31
C LYS A 182 10.31 -10.04 6.66
N LEU A 183 11.01 -10.92 5.93
CA LEU A 183 10.96 -12.39 6.11
C LEU A 183 11.85 -12.89 7.25
N ASP A 184 12.84 -12.10 7.66
CA ASP A 184 13.63 -12.27 8.89
C ASP A 184 12.73 -12.32 10.14
N LEU A 185 11.57 -11.67 10.10
CA LEU A 185 10.56 -11.70 11.17
C LEU A 185 9.65 -12.94 11.14
N THR A 186 9.87 -13.93 10.26
CA THR A 186 9.00 -15.11 10.13
C THR A 186 8.75 -15.82 11.46
N HIS A 187 9.81 -16.11 12.23
CA HIS A 187 9.66 -16.76 13.55
C HIS A 187 8.81 -15.93 14.53
N PHE A 188 8.95 -14.60 14.52
CA PHE A 188 8.15 -13.72 15.35
C PHE A 188 6.68 -13.73 14.91
N LEU A 189 6.39 -13.57 13.61
CA LEU A 189 5.03 -13.57 13.07
C LEU A 189 4.31 -14.91 13.32
N THR A 190 5.03 -16.03 13.24
CA THR A 190 4.51 -17.35 13.62
C THR A 190 4.29 -17.48 15.12
N SER A 191 5.19 -16.96 15.97
CA SER A 191 5.02 -17.00 17.43
C SER A 191 3.79 -16.25 17.95
N ILE A 192 3.33 -15.22 17.22
CA ILE A 192 2.13 -14.45 17.55
C ILE A 192 0.85 -14.99 16.87
N GLY A 193 0.94 -16.08 16.10
CA GLY A 193 -0.22 -16.83 15.62
C GLY A 193 -0.42 -16.97 14.11
N ALA A 194 0.53 -16.53 13.27
CA ALA A 194 0.49 -16.81 11.83
C ALA A 194 0.91 -18.26 11.54
N THR A 195 0.07 -19.02 10.82
CA THR A 195 0.36 -20.42 10.45
C THR A 195 1.37 -20.53 9.31
N ARG A 196 1.47 -19.49 8.48
CA ARG A 196 2.43 -19.38 7.37
C ARG A 196 2.79 -17.92 7.13
N VAL A 197 4.06 -17.68 6.77
CA VAL A 197 4.57 -16.37 6.37
C VAL A 197 5.12 -16.49 4.94
N PHE A 198 4.88 -15.47 4.12
CA PHE A 198 5.39 -15.42 2.74
C PHE A 198 5.70 -13.97 2.33
N HIS A 199 6.43 -13.80 1.21
CA HIS A 199 6.87 -12.47 0.79
C HIS A 199 5.71 -11.69 0.17
N VAL A 200 5.46 -10.46 0.64
CA VAL A 200 4.27 -9.68 0.26
C VAL A 200 4.13 -9.48 -1.26
N LYS A 201 5.24 -9.42 -2.02
CA LYS A 201 5.21 -9.34 -3.49
C LYS A 201 4.56 -10.56 -4.18
N GLU A 202 4.48 -11.73 -3.55
CA GLU A 202 3.78 -12.91 -4.09
C GLU A 202 2.25 -12.71 -4.16
N LEU A 203 1.70 -11.66 -3.56
CA LEU A 203 0.32 -11.24 -3.79
C LEU A 203 0.11 -10.54 -5.13
N LEU A 204 1.15 -9.92 -5.72
CA LEU A 204 0.97 -9.02 -6.86
C LEU A 204 0.54 -9.77 -8.13
N ASP A 205 -0.58 -9.35 -8.71
CA ASP A 205 -1.13 -9.91 -9.94
C ASP A 205 -0.42 -9.35 -11.17
N THR A 206 0.36 -10.19 -11.85
CA THR A 206 1.00 -9.86 -13.13
C THR A 206 0.16 -10.20 -14.36
N THR A 207 -1.02 -10.82 -14.18
CA THR A 207 -1.81 -11.41 -15.27
C THR A 207 -2.85 -10.48 -15.86
N GLN A 208 -3.04 -9.29 -15.28
CA GLN A 208 -4.07 -8.29 -15.61
C GLN A 208 -5.53 -8.81 -15.59
N LYS A 209 -5.78 -10.03 -15.09
CA LYS A 209 -7.13 -10.62 -15.12
C LYS A 209 -8.08 -9.88 -14.16
N PRO A 210 -9.38 -9.77 -14.49
CA PRO A 210 -10.36 -9.17 -13.58
C PRO A 210 -10.66 -10.03 -12.34
N LEU A 211 -10.43 -11.35 -12.44
CA LEU A 211 -10.58 -12.34 -11.39
C LEU A 211 -9.36 -13.28 -11.40
N LEU A 212 -8.96 -13.73 -10.22
CA LEU A 212 -7.93 -14.75 -10.02
C LEU A 212 -8.57 -16.04 -9.48
N LYS A 213 -7.79 -17.12 -9.44
CA LYS A 213 -8.22 -18.34 -8.75
C LYS A 213 -8.44 -18.00 -7.26
N PRO A 214 -9.60 -18.33 -6.67
CA PRO A 214 -9.83 -18.13 -5.24
C PRO A 214 -8.78 -18.84 -4.38
N LYS A 215 -8.32 -18.13 -3.35
CA LYS A 215 -7.25 -18.56 -2.43
C LYS A 215 -7.53 -18.14 -0.98
N TRP A 216 -8.13 -16.97 -0.77
CA TRP A 216 -8.31 -16.37 0.55
C TRP A 216 -9.78 -16.38 0.96
N ILE A 217 -10.12 -16.82 2.17
CA ILE A 217 -11.51 -16.67 2.69
C ILE A 217 -11.88 -15.21 2.97
N GLY A 218 -10.88 -14.35 3.09
CA GLY A 218 -10.97 -12.92 3.35
C GLY A 218 -9.56 -12.38 3.61
N GLY A 219 -9.47 -11.10 3.97
CA GLY A 219 -8.17 -10.52 4.32
C GLY A 219 -8.24 -9.28 5.20
N PHE A 220 -7.09 -8.90 5.73
CA PHE A 220 -6.89 -7.67 6.49
C PHE A 220 -5.75 -6.88 5.87
N ASP A 221 -6.07 -5.81 5.16
CA ASP A 221 -5.12 -5.00 4.43
C ASP A 221 -4.77 -3.69 5.15
N THR A 222 -3.46 -3.43 5.23
CA THR A 222 -2.87 -2.20 5.78
C THR A 222 -2.03 -1.43 4.75
N LEU A 223 -1.96 -1.90 3.50
CA LEU A 223 -1.07 -1.36 2.46
C LEU A 223 -1.80 -0.55 1.38
N GLY A 224 -3.01 -0.93 1.00
CA GLY A 224 -3.70 -0.39 -0.17
C GLY A 224 -3.04 -0.78 -1.49
N GLY A 225 -3.41 -0.09 -2.57
CA GLY A 225 -2.84 -0.32 -3.90
C GLY A 225 -3.12 -1.70 -4.48
N ASP A 226 -2.20 -2.16 -5.32
CA ASP A 226 -2.32 -3.41 -6.05
C ASP A 226 -2.35 -4.65 -5.13
N TYR A 227 -1.80 -4.55 -3.90
CA TYR A 227 -1.91 -5.62 -2.90
C TYR A 227 -3.38 -5.84 -2.48
N LEU A 228 -4.11 -4.77 -2.20
CA LEU A 228 -5.55 -4.83 -1.88
C LEU A 228 -6.35 -5.35 -3.08
N THR A 229 -6.09 -4.81 -4.28
CA THR A 229 -6.70 -5.30 -5.53
C THR A 229 -6.49 -6.81 -5.70
N SER A 230 -5.27 -7.31 -5.54
CA SER A 230 -4.96 -8.73 -5.68
C SER A 230 -5.71 -9.61 -4.69
N ILE A 231 -5.84 -9.18 -3.43
CA ILE A 231 -6.62 -9.90 -2.42
C ILE A 231 -8.08 -9.96 -2.84
N LEU A 232 -8.68 -8.83 -3.23
CA LEU A 232 -10.06 -8.77 -3.73
C LEU A 232 -10.27 -9.73 -4.92
N LYS A 233 -9.39 -9.71 -5.92
CA LYS A 233 -9.46 -10.61 -7.09
C LYS A 233 -9.35 -12.11 -6.74
N SER A 234 -8.71 -12.46 -5.62
CA SER A 234 -8.41 -13.84 -5.21
C SER A 234 -9.17 -14.29 -3.95
N THR A 235 -10.15 -13.51 -3.50
CA THR A 235 -11.02 -13.86 -2.37
C THR A 235 -12.11 -14.85 -2.81
N HIS A 236 -12.40 -15.83 -1.95
CA HIS A 236 -13.49 -16.79 -2.11
C HIS A 236 -14.87 -16.11 -2.09
N LYS A 237 -15.91 -16.84 -2.51
CA LYS A 237 -17.27 -16.30 -2.54
C LYS A 237 -17.74 -15.85 -1.14
N GLU A 238 -18.47 -14.75 -1.08
CA GLU A 238 -18.96 -14.07 0.13
C GLU A 238 -17.86 -13.62 1.12
N GLY A 239 -16.58 -13.72 0.73
CA GLY A 239 -15.45 -13.35 1.59
C GLY A 239 -15.34 -11.85 1.82
N SER A 240 -14.89 -11.45 3.01
CA SER A 240 -14.73 -10.05 3.41
C SER A 240 -13.26 -9.64 3.53
N VAL A 241 -12.93 -8.48 2.97
CA VAL A 241 -11.60 -7.88 3.03
C VAL A 241 -11.68 -6.55 3.79
N ILE A 242 -10.99 -6.47 4.93
CA ILE A 242 -10.81 -5.22 5.67
C ILE A 242 -9.76 -4.35 4.98
N SER A 243 -10.01 -3.05 4.85
CA SER A 243 -9.00 -2.05 4.47
C SER A 243 -8.84 -0.99 5.56
N THR A 244 -7.60 -0.77 6.00
CA THR A 244 -7.25 0.09 7.16
C THR A 244 -6.08 1.04 6.92
N GLY A 245 -5.30 0.86 5.86
CA GLY A 245 -4.05 1.60 5.67
C GLY A 245 -3.67 1.75 4.20
N LEU A 246 -2.83 2.75 3.94
CA LEU A 246 -2.39 3.20 2.62
C LEU A 246 -0.86 3.23 2.48
N ALA A 247 -0.17 2.40 3.29
CA ALA A 247 1.29 2.43 3.43
C ALA A 247 2.05 2.08 2.13
N SER A 248 1.39 1.46 1.15
CA SER A 248 1.90 1.28 -0.22
C SER A 248 1.28 2.27 -1.22
N SER A 249 -0.04 2.46 -1.20
CA SER A 249 -0.73 3.41 -2.08
C SER A 249 -2.16 3.69 -1.62
N PRO A 250 -2.66 4.93 -1.76
CA PRO A 250 -4.07 5.27 -1.55
C PRO A 250 -4.98 4.84 -2.72
N SER A 251 -4.43 4.47 -3.88
CA SER A 251 -5.20 4.09 -5.06
C SER A 251 -5.79 2.68 -4.92
N LEU A 252 -6.97 2.46 -5.53
CA LEU A 252 -7.60 1.14 -5.66
C LEU A 252 -7.91 0.85 -7.12
N ASN A 253 -6.93 0.28 -7.83
CA ASN A 253 -7.02 0.01 -9.27
C ASN A 253 -7.59 -1.40 -9.49
N GLY A 254 -8.85 -1.54 -9.87
CA GLY A 254 -9.50 -2.84 -10.03
C GLY A 254 -10.77 -2.78 -10.88
N THR A 255 -11.50 -3.89 -10.94
CA THR A 255 -12.83 -3.95 -11.58
C THR A 255 -13.89 -4.27 -10.54
N VAL A 256 -15.17 -4.02 -10.86
CA VAL A 256 -16.30 -4.41 -10.00
C VAL A 256 -16.60 -5.92 -10.01
N LEU A 257 -15.93 -6.71 -10.87
CA LEU A 257 -16.24 -8.12 -11.10
C LEU A 257 -16.05 -9.05 -9.89
N PRO A 258 -15.05 -8.86 -8.99
CA PRO A 258 -14.97 -9.62 -7.74
C PRO A 258 -16.22 -9.46 -6.85
N PHE A 259 -16.78 -8.23 -6.79
CA PHE A 259 -17.98 -7.94 -6.00
C PHE A 259 -19.22 -8.58 -6.63
N ILE A 260 -19.39 -8.47 -7.95
CA ILE A 260 -20.58 -8.96 -8.66
C ILE A 260 -20.59 -10.50 -8.79
N LEU A 261 -19.44 -11.11 -9.12
CA LEU A 261 -19.38 -12.54 -9.49
C LEU A 261 -19.05 -13.47 -8.30
N ASN A 262 -18.37 -12.93 -7.28
CA ASN A 262 -18.03 -13.66 -6.06
C ASN A 262 -18.73 -13.10 -4.80
N GLY A 263 -19.54 -12.04 -4.87
CA GLY A 263 -20.25 -11.51 -3.69
C GLY A 263 -19.32 -10.98 -2.58
N ILE A 264 -18.07 -10.62 -2.90
CA ILE A 264 -17.10 -10.23 -1.88
C ILE A 264 -17.42 -8.86 -1.28
N ASN A 265 -16.98 -8.64 -0.05
CA ASN A 265 -17.19 -7.39 0.67
C ASN A 265 -15.86 -6.65 0.88
N LEU A 266 -15.78 -5.37 0.48
CA LEU A 266 -14.68 -4.48 0.89
C LEU A 266 -15.15 -3.60 2.06
N LEU A 267 -14.58 -3.83 3.23
CA LEU A 267 -15.00 -3.24 4.48
C LEU A 267 -13.97 -2.22 4.97
N GLY A 268 -14.18 -0.95 4.62
CA GLY A 268 -13.34 0.15 5.10
C GLY A 268 -13.47 0.35 6.61
N VAL A 269 -12.35 0.62 7.28
CA VAL A 269 -12.30 0.91 8.72
C VAL A 269 -11.79 2.33 8.94
N ASN A 270 -12.52 3.10 9.75
CA ASN A 270 -12.13 4.42 10.21
C ASN A 270 -12.21 4.43 11.75
N SER A 271 -11.07 4.63 12.39
CA SER A 271 -10.92 4.67 13.85
C SER A 271 -10.87 6.10 14.43
N ALA A 272 -10.69 7.12 13.59
CA ALA A 272 -10.53 8.50 14.03
C ALA A 272 -11.80 9.02 14.70
N ASP A 273 -12.86 9.24 13.92
CA ASP A 273 -14.16 9.78 14.35
C ASP A 273 -15.17 8.69 14.77
N TYR A 274 -14.71 7.44 14.98
CA TYR A 274 -15.59 6.33 15.30
C TYR A 274 -16.47 6.62 16.53
N PRO A 275 -17.78 6.31 16.53
CA PRO A 275 -18.70 6.72 17.59
C PRO A 275 -18.27 6.23 18.98
N LYS A 276 -18.31 7.12 19.99
CA LYS A 276 -17.86 6.83 21.37
C LYS A 276 -18.49 5.56 21.95
N HIS A 277 -19.79 5.34 21.75
CA HIS A 277 -20.47 4.15 22.26
C HIS A 277 -19.95 2.85 21.62
N LEU A 278 -19.65 2.86 20.32
CA LEU A 278 -19.03 1.71 19.64
C LEU A 278 -17.56 1.55 20.05
N LYS A 279 -16.80 2.64 20.28
CA LYS A 279 -15.44 2.54 20.86
C LYS A 279 -15.46 1.81 22.21
N LEU A 280 -16.47 2.04 23.06
CA LEU A 280 -16.63 1.31 24.33
C LEU A 280 -16.80 -0.20 24.12
N GLU A 281 -17.71 -0.61 23.24
CA GLU A 281 -17.94 -2.03 22.92
C GLU A 281 -16.66 -2.73 22.45
N ILE A 282 -15.87 -2.06 21.59
CA ILE A 282 -14.60 -2.61 21.08
C ILE A 282 -13.55 -2.69 22.19
N TRP A 283 -13.41 -1.66 23.03
CA TRP A 283 -12.47 -1.68 24.16
C TRP A 283 -12.81 -2.77 25.19
N GLU A 284 -14.08 -3.00 25.49
CA GLU A 284 -14.50 -4.10 26.37
C GLU A 284 -14.21 -5.48 25.74
N LYS A 285 -14.42 -5.65 24.43
CA LYS A 285 -14.04 -6.90 23.74
C LYS A 285 -12.51 -7.11 23.74
N LEU A 286 -11.72 -6.08 23.47
CA LEU A 286 -10.24 -6.09 23.55
C LEU A 286 -9.71 -6.31 24.97
N ALA A 287 -10.48 -5.95 25.99
CA ALA A 287 -10.16 -6.19 27.39
C ALA A 287 -10.48 -7.63 27.86
N ASN A 288 -11.32 -8.35 27.10
CA ASN A 288 -11.85 -9.67 27.45
C ASN A 288 -11.63 -10.68 26.31
N ASP A 289 -12.68 -11.06 25.58
CA ASP A 289 -12.68 -12.16 24.60
C ASP A 289 -11.62 -12.04 23.50
N TRP A 290 -11.25 -10.82 23.12
CA TRP A 290 -10.30 -10.54 22.04
C TRP A 290 -8.89 -10.28 22.56
N LYS A 291 -8.68 -10.16 23.89
CA LYS A 291 -7.38 -9.82 24.50
C LYS A 291 -6.32 -10.88 24.12
N PRO A 292 -5.29 -10.55 23.29
CA PRO A 292 -4.28 -11.52 22.90
C PRO A 292 -3.22 -11.65 24.01
N THR A 293 -3.60 -12.20 25.16
CA THR A 293 -2.86 -12.15 26.42
C THR A 293 -1.38 -12.54 26.33
N PRO A 294 -0.97 -13.63 25.65
CA PRO A 294 0.46 -13.97 25.55
C PRO A 294 1.26 -12.90 24.79
N PHE A 295 0.68 -12.37 23.70
CA PHE A 295 1.31 -11.31 22.91
C PHE A 295 1.33 -9.97 23.65
N LEU A 296 0.25 -9.57 24.34
CA LEU A 296 0.26 -8.34 25.14
C LEU A 296 1.21 -8.42 26.34
N ALA A 297 1.32 -9.58 27.00
CA ALA A 297 2.28 -9.80 28.07
C ALA A 297 3.71 -9.72 27.55
N GLN A 298 4.02 -10.38 26.43
CA GLN A 298 5.31 -10.24 25.76
C GLN A 298 5.57 -8.78 25.37
N LEU A 299 4.63 -8.14 24.67
CA LEU A 299 4.78 -6.78 24.16
C LEU A 299 5.02 -5.80 25.31
N THR A 300 4.22 -5.82 26.38
CA THR A 300 4.43 -4.94 27.54
C THR A 300 5.65 -5.29 28.41
N ALA A 301 6.17 -6.51 28.36
CA ALA A 301 7.39 -6.91 29.08
C ALA A 301 8.69 -6.73 28.27
N THR A 302 8.63 -6.70 26.94
CA THR A 302 9.81 -6.66 26.05
C THR A 302 9.82 -5.52 25.04
N THR A 303 8.85 -4.61 25.03
CA THR A 303 8.94 -3.39 24.18
C THR A 303 9.75 -2.31 24.84
N THR A 304 10.43 -1.54 23.97
CA THR A 304 10.99 -0.24 24.33
C THR A 304 9.85 0.72 24.69
N THR A 305 9.55 0.83 25.98
CA THR A 305 8.89 2.01 26.52
C THR A 305 9.89 3.16 26.41
N ILE A 306 9.65 4.08 25.48
CA ILE A 306 10.54 5.23 25.24
C ILE A 306 10.16 6.41 26.13
N ALA A 307 11.14 7.26 26.47
CA ALA A 307 10.85 8.51 27.14
C ALA A 307 10.29 9.54 26.15
N LEU A 308 9.56 10.54 26.65
CA LEU A 308 9.04 11.64 25.83
C LEU A 308 10.15 12.33 25.01
N THR A 309 11.37 12.41 25.57
CA THR A 309 12.58 12.95 24.92
C THR A 309 12.97 12.25 23.63
N ASP A 310 12.67 10.95 23.51
CA ASP A 310 13.15 10.12 22.41
C ASP A 310 12.13 10.08 21.28
N VAL A 311 10.87 10.44 21.54
CA VAL A 311 9.73 10.37 20.61
C VAL A 311 10.05 10.99 19.26
N ALA A 312 10.73 12.14 19.22
CA ALA A 312 11.16 12.78 17.97
C ALA A 312 11.97 11.84 17.06
N THR A 313 12.97 11.15 17.63
CA THR A 313 13.81 10.18 16.90
C THR A 313 13.01 9.00 16.38
N TYR A 314 12.01 8.54 17.12
CA TYR A 314 11.16 7.43 16.69
C TYR A 314 10.17 7.82 15.60
N LEU A 315 9.64 9.04 15.62
CA LEU A 315 8.80 9.57 14.53
C LEU A 315 9.59 9.66 13.22
N ASP A 316 10.87 10.08 13.29
CA ASP A 316 11.78 10.11 12.14
C ASP A 316 12.06 8.71 11.58
N ARG A 317 12.36 7.75 12.47
CA ARG A 317 12.46 6.33 12.12
C ARG A 317 11.16 5.81 11.48
N MET A 318 9.99 6.24 11.95
CA MET A 318 8.70 5.74 11.48
C MET A 318 8.38 6.13 10.04
N ILE A 319 8.69 7.36 9.62
CA ILE A 319 8.53 7.76 8.21
C ILE A 319 9.44 6.93 7.29
N LYS A 320 10.62 6.52 7.76
CA LYS A 320 11.57 5.68 7.02
C LYS A 320 11.25 4.18 7.06
N ALA A 321 10.16 3.76 7.71
CA ALA A 321 9.83 2.37 8.03
C ALA A 321 10.88 1.63 8.93
N GLU A 322 11.68 2.42 9.64
CA GLU A 322 12.73 2.04 10.60
C GLU A 322 12.21 2.00 12.05
N CYS A 323 10.90 2.18 12.32
CA CYS A 323 10.36 2.16 13.69
C CYS A 323 10.26 0.74 14.29
N GLN A 324 11.42 0.15 14.48
CA GLN A 324 11.72 -0.66 15.64
C GLN A 324 12.77 0.13 16.42
N ASP A 325 12.96 -0.15 17.70
CA ASP A 325 14.09 0.46 18.39
C ASP A 325 15.38 -0.07 17.75
N ILE A 326 16.05 0.77 16.96
CA ILE A 326 17.32 0.46 16.30
C ILE A 326 18.31 1.56 16.67
N SER A 327 18.72 1.56 17.94
CA SER A 327 20.05 2.02 18.28
C SER A 327 21.07 1.23 17.47
N ASN A 328 21.71 1.90 16.50
CA ASN A 328 22.92 1.41 15.84
C ASN A 328 24.19 1.73 16.63
N SER A 329 24.08 2.40 17.80
CA SER A 329 25.17 2.45 18.79
C SER A 329 25.27 1.07 19.42
N LYS A 330 26.49 0.57 19.51
CA LYS A 330 26.81 -0.82 19.87
C LYS A 330 27.77 -0.86 21.06
N ASP A 331 27.63 0.11 21.94
CA ASP A 331 28.62 0.46 22.95
C ASP A 331 28.32 -0.23 24.28
N ILE A 332 29.36 -0.70 24.95
CA ILE A 332 29.30 -1.11 26.35
C ILE A 332 29.59 0.13 27.19
N ILE A 333 28.61 0.51 28.01
CA ILE A 333 28.63 1.70 28.87
C ILE A 333 29.38 1.40 30.17
N SER A 334 29.19 0.21 30.74
CA SER A 334 29.95 -0.27 31.89
C SER A 334 30.00 -1.79 31.96
N PHE A 335 31.05 -2.30 32.59
CA PHE A 335 31.30 -3.73 32.77
C PHE A 335 31.92 -3.92 34.18
N THR A 336 31.18 -4.58 35.07
CA THR A 336 31.56 -4.69 36.50
C THR A 336 31.27 -6.08 37.04
N PHE A 337 32.21 -6.68 37.76
CA PHE A 337 31.94 -7.85 38.59
C PHE A 337 31.57 -7.39 39.99
N THR A 338 30.29 -7.47 40.34
CA THR A 338 29.82 -7.11 41.69
C THR A 338 30.00 -8.28 42.64
N LYS A 339 30.43 -8.01 43.88
CA LYS A 339 30.56 -8.99 44.96
C LYS A 339 29.23 -9.68 45.27
N THR A 340 28.12 -8.97 45.11
CA THR A 340 26.76 -9.49 45.28
C THR A 340 26.44 -10.65 44.32
N LEU A 341 26.93 -10.60 43.07
CA LEU A 341 26.79 -11.70 42.10
C LEU A 341 27.96 -12.69 42.13
N ASN A 342 29.09 -12.29 42.73
CA ASN A 342 30.34 -13.03 42.75
C ASN A 342 30.92 -13.07 44.18
N PRO A 343 30.38 -13.93 45.08
CA PRO A 343 30.81 -13.97 46.48
C PRO A 343 32.28 -14.35 46.72
N SER A 344 32.96 -14.87 45.69
CA SER A 344 34.40 -15.14 45.65
C SER A 344 35.27 -13.87 45.53
N LEU A 345 34.67 -12.70 45.29
CA LEU A 345 35.39 -11.42 45.22
C LEU A 345 35.36 -10.69 46.57
N ASN A 346 36.49 -10.05 46.91
CA ASN A 346 36.62 -9.29 48.16
C ASN A 346 35.86 -7.94 48.11
N SER A 347 35.76 -7.34 46.93
CA SER A 347 35.03 -6.11 46.62
C SER A 347 34.45 -6.20 45.21
N ASP A 348 33.64 -5.21 44.81
CA ASP A 348 33.31 -5.02 43.40
C ASP A 348 34.58 -4.70 42.61
N ILE A 349 34.69 -5.24 41.38
CA ILE A 349 35.80 -5.01 40.45
C ILE A 349 35.22 -4.46 39.14
N GLN A 350 35.56 -3.20 38.84
CA GLN A 350 35.14 -2.53 37.62
C GLN A 350 36.21 -2.66 36.54
N ALA A 351 35.81 -3.03 35.32
CA ALA A 351 36.73 -3.17 34.20
C ALA A 351 36.93 -1.83 33.46
N THR A 352 38.11 -1.63 32.89
CA THR A 352 38.42 -0.49 32.02
C THR A 352 38.02 -0.80 30.59
N ILE A 353 37.36 0.15 29.91
CA ILE A 353 36.90 0.00 28.53
C ILE A 353 37.61 1.04 27.65
N THR A 354 38.46 0.60 26.73
CA THR A 354 39.20 1.47 25.80
C THR A 354 39.28 0.80 24.44
N ASP A 355 38.96 1.52 23.36
CA ASP A 355 39.08 1.06 21.97
C ASP A 355 38.57 -0.37 21.68
N ARG A 356 37.42 -0.71 22.27
CA ARG A 356 36.73 -2.03 22.17
C ARG A 356 37.45 -3.18 22.89
N ILE A 357 38.35 -2.87 23.80
CA ILE A 357 38.96 -3.81 24.74
C ILE A 357 38.35 -3.57 26.12
N ILE A 358 37.91 -4.64 26.78
CA ILE A 358 37.51 -4.66 28.19
C ILE A 358 38.66 -5.32 28.94
N THR A 359 39.39 -4.55 29.74
CA THR A 359 40.52 -5.05 30.53
C THR A 359 40.12 -5.14 31.99
N VAL A 360 40.36 -6.29 32.60
CA VAL A 360 40.20 -6.51 34.05
C VAL A 360 41.43 -7.21 34.62
N GLU A 361 41.83 -6.79 35.81
CA GLU A 361 42.85 -7.47 36.60
C GLU A 361 42.15 -8.36 37.62
N LEU A 362 42.50 -9.65 37.69
CA LEU A 362 41.86 -10.62 38.57
C LEU A 362 42.90 -11.41 39.38
N PRO A 363 42.63 -11.72 40.66
CA PRO A 363 43.54 -12.54 41.46
C PRO A 363 43.69 -13.95 40.87
N ALA A 364 44.90 -14.52 40.93
CA ALA A 364 45.21 -15.88 40.44
C ALA A 364 44.30 -16.99 41.00
N SER A 365 43.66 -16.78 42.15
CA SER A 365 42.74 -17.73 42.77
C SER A 365 41.30 -17.72 42.19
N VAL A 366 40.96 -16.77 41.32
CA VAL A 366 39.59 -16.55 40.84
C VAL A 366 39.38 -17.17 39.46
N LYS A 367 38.52 -18.21 39.36
CA LYS A 367 38.20 -18.85 38.07
C LYS A 367 37.24 -18.00 37.24
N ILE A 368 37.67 -17.51 36.07
CA ILE A 368 36.84 -16.62 35.24
C ILE A 368 35.49 -17.21 34.82
N ALA A 369 35.42 -18.49 34.42
CA ALA A 369 34.13 -19.09 34.04
C ALA A 369 33.11 -19.18 35.19
N THR A 370 33.54 -18.94 36.44
CA THR A 370 32.63 -18.86 37.59
C THR A 370 32.12 -17.43 37.85
N LEU A 371 32.74 -16.42 37.24
CA LEU A 371 32.34 -15.02 37.38
C LEU A 371 31.17 -14.65 36.45
N LYS A 372 30.25 -13.87 37.00
CA LYS A 372 29.08 -13.30 36.32
C LYS A 372 29.20 -11.78 36.29
N PRO A 373 29.52 -11.17 35.13
CA PRO A 373 29.60 -9.72 35.01
C PRO A 373 28.19 -9.09 34.99
N THR A 374 28.08 -7.90 35.56
CA THR A 374 26.99 -6.96 35.28
C THR A 374 27.44 -6.06 34.13
N ILE A 375 26.69 -6.03 33.03
CA ILE A 375 27.07 -5.32 31.81
C ILE A 375 25.92 -4.41 31.38
N TRP A 376 26.23 -3.15 31.10
CA TRP A 376 25.29 -2.16 30.54
C TRP A 376 25.71 -1.81 29.11
N HIS A 377 24.79 -1.87 28.15
CA HIS A 377 25.08 -1.66 26.73
C HIS A 377 23.93 -0.97 25.96
N THR A 378 24.23 -0.44 24.77
CA THR A 378 23.29 0.31 23.93
C THR A 378 22.64 -0.49 22.78
N GLY A 379 23.03 -1.75 22.55
CA GLY A 379 22.53 -2.58 21.45
C GLY A 379 21.35 -3.51 21.82
N LYS A 380 20.78 -4.18 20.82
CA LYS A 380 19.64 -5.14 20.90
C LYS A 380 19.85 -6.26 21.89
N SER A 381 21.06 -6.82 21.87
CA SER A 381 21.45 -7.95 22.70
C SER A 381 22.95 -7.97 22.83
N ILE A 382 23.42 -8.29 24.03
CA ILE A 382 24.77 -8.80 24.23
C ILE A 382 24.74 -10.33 24.16
N THR A 383 25.52 -10.90 23.25
CA THR A 383 25.93 -12.30 23.33
C THR A 383 27.41 -12.33 23.65
N TRP A 384 27.87 -13.39 24.30
CA TRP A 384 29.29 -13.63 24.49
C TRP A 384 29.62 -15.03 24.00
N LYS A 385 30.83 -15.18 23.48
CA LYS A 385 31.41 -16.49 23.20
C LYS A 385 32.79 -16.55 23.84
N SER A 386 33.06 -17.61 24.58
CA SER A 386 34.42 -17.97 24.95
C SER A 386 35.15 -18.32 23.65
N VAL A 387 36.16 -17.52 23.30
CA VAL A 387 37.15 -17.94 22.31
C VAL A 387 38.31 -18.55 23.07
N LEU A 388 38.65 -19.79 22.74
CA LEU A 388 39.87 -20.43 23.23
C LEU A 388 41.06 -19.56 22.82
N ALA A 389 41.68 -18.86 23.77
CA ALA A 389 42.96 -18.24 23.52
C ALA A 389 44.03 -19.34 23.48
N VAL A 390 44.81 -19.36 22.40
CA VAL A 390 46.09 -20.07 22.40
C VAL A 390 47.08 -19.19 23.14
N SER A 391 47.47 -19.56 24.35
CA SER A 391 48.61 -18.95 25.03
C SER A 391 49.91 -19.29 24.27
N GLN A 392 50.91 -18.41 24.35
CA GLN A 392 52.15 -18.57 23.57
C GLN A 392 53.14 -19.64 24.10
N ASN A 393 52.80 -20.37 25.19
CA ASN A 393 53.39 -21.64 25.68
C ASN A 393 52.21 -22.54 26.17
N ASN A 394 52.32 -23.81 26.61
CA ASN A 394 53.35 -24.58 27.33
C ASN A 394 52.80 -25.64 28.35
N GLN A 395 52.06 -25.24 29.41
CA GLN A 395 51.59 -26.05 30.58
C GLN A 395 50.20 -25.58 31.07
N ALA A 396 49.24 -26.45 31.46
CA ALA A 396 47.83 -26.06 31.67
C ALA A 396 47.38 -25.75 33.13
N SER A 397 46.69 -24.61 33.35
CA SER A 397 45.66 -24.47 34.41
C SER A 397 44.74 -23.24 34.23
N ASP A 398 43.47 -23.48 33.87
CA ASP A 398 42.31 -22.58 34.01
C ASP A 398 42.43 -21.10 33.56
N PHE A 399 41.95 -20.86 32.32
CA PHE A 399 41.50 -19.59 31.73
C PHE A 399 42.55 -18.57 31.29
N TYR A 400 42.63 -18.39 29.97
CA TYR A 400 42.44 -17.08 29.35
C TYR A 400 41.33 -17.21 28.32
N GLU A 401 40.07 -17.30 28.76
CA GLU A 401 38.95 -17.20 27.82
C GLU A 401 38.90 -15.79 27.25
N LYS A 402 39.34 -15.64 25.98
CA LYS A 402 39.17 -14.40 25.23
C LYS A 402 37.69 -14.28 24.85
N SER A 403 36.89 -13.86 25.82
CA SER A 403 35.44 -13.74 25.63
C SER A 403 35.14 -12.57 24.71
N ILE A 404 34.61 -12.86 23.52
CA ILE A 404 34.17 -11.82 22.60
C ILE A 404 32.72 -11.48 22.95
N TYR A 405 32.54 -10.36 23.63
CA TYR A 405 31.24 -9.77 23.89
C TYR A 405 30.78 -9.06 22.62
N THR A 406 29.80 -9.66 21.96
CA THR A 406 29.23 -9.18 20.71
C THR A 406 27.97 -8.38 21.03
N ILE A 407 28.07 -7.06 20.96
CA ILE A 407 26.90 -6.18 20.96
C ILE A 407 26.31 -6.19 19.56
N THR A 408 25.17 -6.85 19.41
CA THR A 408 24.37 -6.84 18.19
C THR A 408 23.50 -5.58 18.24
N ALA A 409 23.67 -4.65 17.30
CA ALA A 409 22.66 -3.63 17.02
C ALA A 409 21.46 -4.28 16.33
N TYR A 410 20.33 -3.57 16.30
CA TYR A 410 19.11 -4.14 15.76
C TYR A 410 19.10 -4.26 14.22
N ASP A 411 20.03 -3.58 13.52
CA ASP A 411 20.37 -3.84 12.11
C ASP A 411 21.20 -5.13 11.89
N ASN A 412 21.42 -5.91 12.96
CA ASN A 412 22.31 -7.07 13.06
C ASN A 412 23.79 -6.76 12.76
N SER A 413 24.19 -5.49 12.61
CA SER A 413 25.59 -5.12 12.66
C SER A 413 26.11 -5.36 14.08
N ILE A 414 27.34 -5.85 14.17
CA ILE A 414 27.93 -6.23 15.46
C ILE A 414 29.10 -5.32 15.80
N LYS A 415 29.25 -4.97 17.07
CA LYS A 415 30.48 -4.41 17.63
C LYS A 415 30.98 -5.39 18.66
N GLN A 416 32.16 -5.91 18.40
CA GLN A 416 32.81 -6.89 19.25
C GLN A 416 33.73 -6.18 20.21
N TYR A 417 33.53 -6.46 21.50
CA TYR A 417 34.43 -6.10 22.56
C TYR A 417 35.25 -7.35 22.92
N THR A 418 36.56 -7.20 22.88
CA THR A 418 37.47 -8.24 23.39
C THR A 418 37.57 -8.07 24.89
N PHE A 419 37.07 -9.04 25.64
CA PHE A 419 37.42 -9.16 27.05
C PHE A 419 38.78 -9.84 27.17
N THR A 420 39.67 -9.17 27.89
CA THR A 420 40.97 -9.68 28.29
C THR A 420 41.08 -9.50 29.80
N ALA A 421 41.15 -10.62 30.52
CA ALA A 421 41.62 -10.60 31.88
C ALA A 421 43.12 -10.88 31.91
N THR A 422 43.86 -10.16 32.75
CA THR A 422 45.22 -10.54 33.12
C THR A 422 45.16 -11.30 34.44
N PHE A 423 45.54 -12.57 34.39
CA PHE A 423 45.91 -13.36 35.56
C PHE A 423 47.41 -13.30 35.80
N THR A 424 47.79 -13.77 36.98
CA THR A 424 49.15 -14.15 37.32
C THR A 424 49.40 -15.61 36.89
N ASP A 425 49.83 -15.79 35.61
CA ASP A 425 50.50 -16.95 34.95
C ASP A 425 49.69 -18.18 34.31
N ILE A 426 50.26 -18.86 33.27
CA ILE A 426 50.13 -20.33 32.84
C ILE A 426 49.15 -20.91 31.69
N ASN A 427 49.50 -20.87 30.36
CA ASN A 427 49.82 -21.92 29.28
C ASN A 427 48.92 -23.22 28.80
N PRO A 428 49.06 -23.88 27.55
CA PRO A 428 49.17 -25.40 27.24
C PRO A 428 49.70 -25.92 25.78
N ASP A 429 49.44 -27.18 25.25
CA ASP A 429 50.11 -27.99 24.12
C ASP A 429 49.30 -28.36 22.77
N ILE A 430 49.91 -28.94 21.69
CA ILE A 430 49.55 -28.74 20.23
C ILE A 430 49.07 -29.92 19.31
N SER A 431 49.28 -31.23 19.58
CA SER A 431 49.36 -32.29 18.53
C SER A 431 48.09 -32.77 17.76
N ASN A 432 46.88 -32.27 18.02
CA ASN A 432 45.62 -32.97 17.67
C ASN A 432 44.68 -32.26 16.65
N TYR A 433 45.23 -31.64 15.60
CA TYR A 433 44.50 -30.65 14.76
C TYR A 433 44.84 -30.68 13.25
N VAL A 434 43.88 -30.28 12.40
CA VAL A 434 43.95 -30.11 10.93
C VAL A 434 43.67 -28.64 10.53
N THR A 435 43.89 -28.24 9.26
CA THR A 435 43.71 -26.85 8.79
C THR A 435 42.79 -26.72 7.57
N VAL A 436 41.84 -25.78 7.62
CA VAL A 436 41.09 -25.32 6.42
C VAL A 436 41.61 -23.96 5.97
N THR A 437 41.80 -23.81 4.67
CA THR A 437 42.41 -22.66 4.03
C THR A 437 41.43 -22.02 3.05
N PHE A 438 40.96 -20.80 3.33
CA PHE A 438 40.15 -20.03 2.40
C PHE A 438 41.04 -19.19 1.49
N LYS A 439 40.74 -19.14 0.18
CA LYS A 439 41.47 -18.36 -0.82
C LYS A 439 40.55 -17.64 -1.78
N PHE A 440 41.01 -16.53 -2.33
CA PHE A 440 40.40 -15.93 -3.52
C PHE A 440 40.78 -16.67 -4.80
N HIS A 441 39.93 -16.58 -5.82
CA HIS A 441 40.24 -17.13 -7.14
C HIS A 441 41.33 -16.31 -7.85
N PRO A 442 42.33 -16.92 -8.53
CA PRO A 442 43.47 -16.21 -9.14
C PRO A 442 43.16 -15.15 -10.21
N ASN A 443 41.91 -15.02 -10.67
CA ASN A 443 41.53 -14.02 -11.69
C ASN A 443 41.25 -12.62 -11.12
N ILE A 444 41.28 -12.43 -9.80
CA ILE A 444 41.20 -11.12 -9.15
C ILE A 444 42.59 -10.51 -9.18
N LYS A 445 42.76 -9.35 -9.83
CA LYS A 445 44.07 -8.89 -10.30
C LYS A 445 44.99 -8.24 -9.25
N ASP A 446 44.49 -7.86 -8.08
CA ASP A 446 45.16 -6.87 -7.21
C ASP A 446 45.38 -7.29 -5.74
N GLU A 447 45.29 -8.58 -5.37
CA GLU A 447 45.68 -9.03 -4.01
C GLU A 447 46.59 -10.26 -4.00
N GLU A 448 47.73 -10.14 -3.30
CA GLU A 448 48.45 -11.29 -2.76
C GLU A 448 47.50 -12.02 -1.79
N GLY A 449 46.96 -13.16 -2.24
CA GLY A 449 45.70 -13.69 -1.74
C GLY A 449 45.58 -13.81 -0.23
N LEU A 450 44.68 -13.00 0.34
CA LEU A 450 44.15 -13.17 1.69
C LEU A 450 43.81 -14.64 1.94
N THR A 451 44.57 -15.25 2.85
CA THR A 451 44.53 -16.69 3.14
C THR A 451 44.12 -16.88 4.60
N GLU A 452 42.82 -17.02 4.87
CA GLU A 452 42.34 -17.37 6.21
C GLU A 452 42.59 -18.85 6.47
N VAL A 453 43.42 -19.16 7.47
CA VAL A 453 43.74 -20.53 7.88
C VAL A 453 43.10 -20.84 9.23
N VAL A 454 42.07 -21.69 9.22
CA VAL A 454 41.35 -22.13 10.42
C VAL A 454 41.90 -23.49 10.87
N LYS A 455 42.48 -23.55 12.06
CA LYS A 455 42.98 -24.80 12.66
C LYS A 455 41.89 -25.43 13.54
N MET A 456 41.44 -26.63 13.19
CA MET A 456 40.28 -27.33 13.78
C MET A 456 40.69 -28.74 14.27
N LYS A 457 39.95 -29.37 15.18
CA LYS A 457 40.21 -30.78 15.50
C LYS A 457 39.73 -31.66 14.35
N LYS A 458 40.41 -32.79 14.16
CA LYS A 458 40.06 -33.74 13.10
C LYS A 458 38.64 -34.30 13.32
N GLY A 459 37.74 -34.05 12.38
CA GLY A 459 36.33 -34.44 12.45
C GLY A 459 35.35 -33.31 12.75
N ASP A 460 35.84 -32.13 13.17
CA ASP A 460 35.00 -30.96 13.44
C ASP A 460 34.23 -30.51 12.18
N ILE A 461 33.03 -29.94 12.40
CA ILE A 461 32.18 -29.41 11.33
C ILE A 461 32.56 -27.96 11.03
N ILE A 462 32.92 -27.66 9.78
CA ILE A 462 33.09 -26.28 9.32
C ILE A 462 31.76 -25.74 8.76
N ASN A 463 31.40 -24.54 9.22
CA ASN A 463 30.23 -23.79 8.78
C ASN A 463 30.62 -22.80 7.68
N LYS A 464 29.64 -22.29 6.93
CA LYS A 464 29.88 -21.29 5.88
C LYS A 464 30.53 -20.04 6.50
N PRO A 465 31.68 -19.56 6.01
CA PRO A 465 32.24 -18.28 6.43
C PRO A 465 31.34 -17.12 5.97
N LYS A 466 31.64 -15.90 6.42
CA LYS A 466 31.03 -14.71 5.84
C LYS A 466 31.47 -14.62 4.36
N ASP A 467 30.53 -14.30 3.47
CA ASP A 467 30.86 -14.06 2.07
C ASP A 467 31.80 -12.85 1.96
N PRO A 468 32.89 -12.96 1.18
CA PRO A 468 33.88 -11.92 1.08
C PRO A 468 33.33 -10.70 0.35
N VAL A 469 33.85 -9.54 0.73
CA VAL A 469 33.52 -8.25 0.11
C VAL A 469 34.80 -7.69 -0.47
N ILE A 470 34.83 -7.52 -1.79
CA ILE A 470 35.95 -6.94 -2.54
C ILE A 470 35.39 -5.71 -3.27
N SER A 471 36.15 -4.62 -3.35
CA SER A 471 35.76 -3.49 -4.21
C SER A 471 35.58 -3.98 -5.64
N ASP A 472 34.55 -3.49 -6.33
CA ASP A 472 34.31 -3.72 -7.76
C ASP A 472 34.01 -5.17 -8.19
N TYR A 473 33.94 -6.14 -7.27
CA TYR A 473 33.54 -7.52 -7.53
C TYR A 473 32.35 -7.99 -6.68
N LEU A 474 31.38 -8.63 -7.33
CA LEU A 474 30.29 -9.37 -6.72
C LEU A 474 30.75 -10.79 -6.36
N PHE A 475 30.51 -11.23 -5.12
CA PHE A 475 30.73 -12.62 -4.71
C PHE A 475 29.66 -13.57 -5.27
N LEU A 476 30.09 -14.72 -5.81
CA LEU A 476 29.26 -15.65 -6.57
C LEU A 476 29.20 -17.07 -5.97
N GLY A 477 30.02 -17.38 -4.96
CA GLY A 477 29.98 -18.67 -4.27
C GLY A 477 31.35 -19.25 -3.91
N TRP A 478 31.32 -20.28 -3.07
CA TRP A 478 32.50 -21.03 -2.64
C TRP A 478 32.67 -22.29 -3.51
N TYR A 479 33.91 -22.71 -3.74
CA TYR A 479 34.28 -23.82 -4.63
C TYR A 479 35.39 -24.69 -4.02
N LYS A 480 35.37 -25.99 -4.34
CA LYS A 480 36.36 -26.98 -3.87
C LYS A 480 37.68 -26.92 -4.64
N ASP A 481 37.63 -26.44 -5.87
CA ASP A 481 38.71 -26.50 -6.83
C ASP A 481 39.13 -25.09 -7.31
N PRO A 482 40.42 -24.89 -7.66
CA PRO A 482 40.90 -23.62 -8.18
C PRO A 482 40.34 -23.27 -9.57
N ALA A 483 39.67 -24.19 -10.28
CA ALA A 483 39.01 -23.91 -11.57
C ALA A 483 37.54 -23.48 -11.43
N LEU A 484 37.01 -23.40 -10.20
CA LEU A 484 35.64 -22.99 -9.88
C LEU A 484 34.56 -23.82 -10.60
N SER A 485 34.81 -25.12 -10.74
CA SER A 485 33.93 -26.07 -11.40
C SER A 485 33.02 -26.83 -10.42
N LEU A 486 33.50 -27.07 -9.20
CA LEU A 486 32.83 -27.85 -8.15
C LEU A 486 32.43 -26.94 -6.97
N PRO A 487 31.16 -26.50 -6.87
CA PRO A 487 30.71 -25.67 -5.76
C PRO A 487 30.91 -26.36 -4.40
N PHE A 488 31.37 -25.58 -3.42
CA PHE A 488 31.53 -26.00 -2.03
C PHE A 488 30.28 -25.62 -1.24
N TYR A 489 29.59 -26.63 -0.71
CA TYR A 489 28.45 -26.45 0.17
C TYR A 489 28.83 -26.72 1.63
N PHE A 490 28.32 -25.88 2.52
CA PHE A 490 28.50 -25.97 3.96
C PHE A 490 27.14 -26.32 4.62
N PRO A 491 27.13 -26.88 5.83
CA PRO A 491 28.29 -27.32 6.62
C PRO A 491 28.83 -28.69 6.19
N ILE A 492 30.09 -28.99 6.54
CA ILE A 492 30.73 -30.29 6.28
C ILE A 492 31.79 -30.63 7.35
N SER A 493 31.96 -31.92 7.68
CA SER A 493 33.05 -32.38 8.56
C SER A 493 34.40 -32.37 7.86
N ILE A 494 35.44 -31.90 8.55
CA ILE A 494 36.80 -31.79 8.02
C ILE A 494 37.72 -32.82 8.69
N THR A 495 38.16 -33.81 7.91
CA THR A 495 39.04 -34.90 8.37
C THR A 495 40.50 -34.74 7.93
N GLU A 496 40.78 -33.80 7.02
CA GLU A 496 42.08 -33.54 6.42
C GLU A 496 42.23 -32.06 6.03
N ASN A 497 43.43 -31.64 5.66
CA ASN A 497 43.69 -30.26 5.30
C ASN A 497 42.95 -29.89 3.99
N THR A 498 42.07 -28.89 4.04
CA THR A 498 41.14 -28.56 2.94
C THR A 498 41.37 -27.13 2.45
N THR A 499 41.32 -26.88 1.13
CA THR A 499 41.34 -25.52 0.58
C THR A 499 40.00 -25.20 -0.09
N ILE A 500 39.50 -23.97 0.07
CA ILE A 500 38.20 -23.53 -0.43
C ILE A 500 38.35 -22.17 -1.13
N TYR A 501 37.81 -22.04 -2.34
CA TYR A 501 38.01 -20.90 -3.23
C TYR A 501 36.76 -20.01 -3.34
N ALA A 502 36.93 -18.70 -3.17
CA ALA A 502 35.89 -17.69 -3.40
C ALA A 502 35.85 -17.27 -4.87
N LYS A 503 34.71 -17.50 -5.54
CA LYS A 503 34.42 -16.98 -6.88
C LYS A 503 33.83 -15.58 -6.77
N CYS A 504 34.42 -14.63 -7.47
CA CYS A 504 33.84 -13.29 -7.64
C CYS A 504 33.83 -12.91 -9.13
N GLY A 505 32.97 -11.97 -9.53
CA GLY A 505 32.87 -11.43 -10.88
C GLY A 505 32.65 -9.92 -10.86
N LEU A 506 33.09 -9.20 -11.89
CA LEU A 506 33.02 -7.73 -11.92
C LEU A 506 31.59 -7.21 -11.74
N SER A 507 31.43 -6.18 -10.92
CA SER A 507 30.17 -5.46 -10.69
C SER A 507 30.06 -4.24 -11.62
N VAL A 508 28.85 -3.74 -11.83
CA VAL A 508 28.57 -2.55 -12.64
C VAL A 508 29.04 -1.30 -11.90
N SER A 509 29.98 -0.57 -12.49
CA SER A 509 30.49 0.71 -11.96
C SER A 509 29.61 1.88 -12.40
N ASN A 510 29.07 1.84 -13.63
CA ASN A 510 28.29 2.90 -14.26
C ASN A 510 27.30 2.38 -15.34
N ILE A 511 26.29 3.18 -15.67
CA ILE A 511 25.35 2.94 -16.77
C ILE A 511 25.20 4.21 -17.59
N ILE A 512 25.31 4.07 -18.91
CA ILE A 512 25.19 5.18 -19.87
C ILE A 512 23.94 4.97 -20.70
N MET A 513 23.00 5.92 -20.68
CA MET A 513 21.83 5.94 -21.56
C MET A 513 22.19 6.69 -22.84
N ALA A 514 21.78 6.18 -24.00
CA ALA A 514 22.10 6.81 -25.28
C ALA A 514 21.20 8.04 -25.56
N GLU A 515 19.99 8.04 -25.01
CA GLU A 515 19.01 9.09 -25.19
C GLU A 515 19.17 10.21 -24.15
N SER A 516 19.22 11.46 -24.63
CA SER A 516 19.04 12.68 -23.84
C SER A 516 17.54 12.98 -23.64
N ASP A 517 17.15 14.22 -23.33
CA ASP A 517 15.74 14.60 -23.21
C ASP A 517 14.99 14.31 -24.52
N VAL A 518 13.96 13.45 -24.47
CA VAL A 518 13.18 13.01 -25.63
C VAL A 518 11.82 13.70 -25.66
N ASN A 519 11.48 14.30 -26.80
CA ASN A 519 10.10 14.64 -27.14
C ASN A 519 9.47 13.55 -28.01
N THR A 520 8.19 13.25 -27.77
CA THR A 520 7.37 12.30 -28.53
C THR A 520 5.89 12.63 -28.37
N PHE A 521 4.99 11.87 -28.98
CA PHE A 521 3.54 12.12 -28.94
C PHE A 521 2.73 10.81 -28.89
N ILE A 522 1.43 10.92 -28.63
CA ILE A 522 0.56 9.76 -28.38
C ILE A 522 0.48 8.88 -29.64
N GLY A 523 0.88 7.61 -29.50
CA GLY A 523 0.98 6.64 -30.60
C GLY A 523 2.37 6.52 -31.24
N LYS A 524 3.37 7.32 -30.81
CA LYS A 524 4.77 7.21 -31.28
C LYS A 524 5.66 6.64 -30.16
N ALA A 525 5.71 5.31 -30.08
CA ALA A 525 6.63 4.63 -29.17
C ALA A 525 8.09 4.92 -29.56
N LYS A 526 8.98 4.98 -28.57
CA LYS A 526 10.41 5.27 -28.73
C LYS A 526 11.22 4.22 -27.99
N GLN A 527 12.11 3.54 -28.69
CA GLN A 527 13.11 2.66 -28.06
C GLN A 527 14.18 3.50 -27.36
N PHE A 528 14.47 3.20 -26.10
CA PHE A 528 15.60 3.71 -25.34
C PHE A 528 16.65 2.60 -25.21
N THR A 529 17.92 2.98 -25.07
CA THR A 529 19.05 2.06 -25.03
C THR A 529 20.06 2.49 -23.97
N ALA A 530 20.67 1.52 -23.31
CA ALA A 530 21.66 1.77 -22.27
C ALA A 530 22.78 0.72 -22.28
N THR A 531 24.00 1.17 -22.01
CA THR A 531 25.21 0.33 -21.92
C THR A 531 25.72 0.29 -20.48
N ILE A 532 26.43 -0.79 -20.17
CA ILE A 532 27.00 -1.09 -18.85
C ILE A 532 28.52 -0.94 -18.92
N ASP A 533 29.09 -0.32 -17.89
CA ASP A 533 30.52 -0.20 -17.65
C ASP A 533 30.87 -0.85 -16.28
N PRO A 534 31.93 -1.67 -16.17
CA PRO A 534 32.71 -2.26 -17.26
C PRO A 534 31.86 -3.19 -18.13
N SER A 535 32.20 -3.28 -19.42
CA SER A 535 31.45 -4.11 -20.39
C SER A 535 31.46 -5.61 -20.01
N GLU A 536 32.46 -6.01 -19.24
CA GLU A 536 32.75 -7.35 -18.73
C GLU A 536 32.02 -7.68 -17.42
N ALA A 537 31.19 -6.77 -16.89
CA ALA A 537 30.40 -6.98 -15.68
C ALA A 537 29.60 -8.30 -15.72
N TYR A 538 29.57 -9.03 -14.60
CA TYR A 538 29.10 -10.41 -14.55
C TYR A 538 27.57 -10.52 -14.74
N ILE A 539 26.80 -9.59 -14.16
CA ILE A 539 25.34 -9.50 -14.32
C ILE A 539 25.02 -8.26 -15.15
N LYS A 540 24.74 -8.47 -16.45
CA LYS A 540 24.47 -7.39 -17.42
C LYS A 540 22.99 -7.02 -17.56
N LYS A 541 22.14 -7.44 -16.61
CA LYS A 541 20.70 -7.25 -16.69
C LYS A 541 20.31 -5.87 -16.13
N LEU A 542 19.48 -5.16 -16.88
CA LEU A 542 18.95 -3.84 -16.55
C LEU A 542 17.48 -3.90 -16.12
N MET A 543 17.04 -2.86 -15.42
CA MET A 543 15.64 -2.61 -15.04
C MET A 543 15.26 -1.19 -15.48
N TRP A 544 14.15 -1.04 -16.18
CA TRP A 544 13.62 0.25 -16.65
C TRP A 544 12.38 0.65 -15.85
N THR A 545 12.23 1.95 -15.60
CA THR A 545 11.09 2.53 -14.87
C THR A 545 10.71 3.92 -15.41
N SER A 546 9.46 4.33 -15.20
CA SER A 546 8.96 5.68 -15.51
C SER A 546 8.42 6.31 -14.23
N SER A 547 8.75 7.57 -13.96
CA SER A 547 8.30 8.29 -12.76
C SER A 547 6.81 8.63 -12.76
N LYS A 548 6.22 8.71 -13.96
CA LYS A 548 4.79 8.89 -14.22
C LYS A 548 4.33 7.96 -15.35
N PRO A 549 4.03 6.68 -15.04
CA PRO A 549 3.56 5.71 -16.04
C PRO A 549 2.30 6.18 -16.79
N GLU A 550 1.46 7.01 -16.18
CA GLU A 550 0.26 7.62 -16.76
C GLU A 550 0.56 8.65 -17.87
N VAL A 551 1.77 9.20 -17.91
CA VAL A 551 2.28 10.05 -19.00
C VAL A 551 2.90 9.17 -20.08
N ALA A 552 3.87 8.33 -19.71
CA ALA A 552 4.43 7.31 -20.60
C ALA A 552 4.96 6.11 -19.80
N THR A 553 4.68 4.89 -20.25
CA THR A 553 5.26 3.65 -19.70
C THR A 553 6.59 3.31 -20.35
N VAL A 554 7.40 2.46 -19.71
CA VAL A 554 8.57 1.82 -20.32
C VAL A 554 8.57 0.33 -20.01
N ASP A 555 8.89 -0.52 -21.00
CA ASP A 555 8.97 -1.98 -20.84
C ASP A 555 10.35 -2.45 -20.33
N SER A 556 10.51 -3.76 -20.11
CA SER A 556 11.79 -4.34 -19.66
C SER A 556 12.96 -4.20 -20.65
N ASN A 557 12.67 -3.84 -21.90
CA ASN A 557 13.65 -3.67 -22.97
C ASN A 557 13.98 -2.20 -23.24
N GLY A 558 13.34 -1.25 -22.55
CA GLY A 558 13.50 0.19 -22.78
C GLY A 558 12.54 0.78 -23.81
N LEU A 559 11.50 0.06 -24.25
CA LEU A 559 10.49 0.62 -25.16
C LEU A 559 9.56 1.55 -24.39
N VAL A 560 9.67 2.86 -24.64
CA VAL A 560 8.82 3.89 -24.04
C VAL A 560 7.57 4.09 -24.90
N VAL A 561 6.39 3.98 -24.27
CA VAL A 561 5.08 4.12 -24.92
C VAL A 561 4.34 5.32 -24.32
N PRO A 562 4.12 6.40 -25.09
CA PRO A 562 3.35 7.57 -24.66
C PRO A 562 1.86 7.26 -24.43
N ILE A 563 1.32 7.77 -23.33
CA ILE A 563 -0.09 7.56 -22.91
C ILE A 563 -0.84 8.90 -22.85
N THR A 564 -0.33 9.87 -22.08
CA THR A 564 -0.99 11.16 -21.84
C THR A 564 0.00 12.32 -22.00
N VAL A 565 -0.47 13.47 -22.48
CA VAL A 565 0.31 14.71 -22.60
C VAL A 565 0.92 15.09 -21.24
N GLY A 566 2.22 15.42 -21.23
CA GLY A 566 2.93 15.80 -20.01
C GLY A 566 4.41 15.43 -20.04
N THR A 567 5.02 15.32 -18.86
CA THR A 567 6.44 14.96 -18.72
C THR A 567 6.64 13.91 -17.63
N THR A 568 7.38 12.86 -17.97
CA THR A 568 7.90 11.82 -17.07
C THR A 568 9.43 11.74 -17.15
N THR A 569 10.06 11.07 -16.19
CA THR A 569 11.48 10.70 -16.20
C THR A 569 11.58 9.20 -16.40
N ILE A 570 12.34 8.78 -17.42
CA ILE A 570 12.65 7.36 -17.69
C ILE A 570 14.00 7.05 -17.05
N THR A 571 14.04 6.01 -16.22
CA THR A 571 15.23 5.62 -15.45
C THR A 571 15.60 4.17 -15.74
N VAL A 572 16.90 3.91 -15.93
CA VAL A 572 17.47 2.56 -16.09
C VAL A 572 18.44 2.27 -14.94
N MET A 573 18.42 1.06 -14.40
CA MET A 573 19.19 0.64 -13.22
C MET A 573 19.80 -0.77 -13.40
N SER A 574 20.97 -1.02 -12.80
CA SER A 574 21.62 -2.34 -12.75
C SER A 574 20.89 -3.28 -11.79
N THR A 575 20.93 -4.58 -12.09
CA THR A 575 20.32 -5.62 -11.24
C THR A 575 21.33 -6.56 -10.58
N ASP A 576 22.62 -6.21 -10.64
CA ASP A 576 23.74 -6.95 -10.04
C ASP A 576 23.93 -6.69 -8.54
N GLY A 577 23.17 -5.74 -7.97
CA GLY A 577 23.28 -5.29 -6.57
C GLY A 577 24.08 -4.00 -6.38
N SER A 578 24.71 -3.45 -7.42
CA SER A 578 25.42 -2.15 -7.34
C SER A 578 24.49 -0.94 -7.31
N HIS A 579 23.23 -1.11 -7.74
CA HIS A 579 22.19 -0.07 -7.82
C HIS A 579 22.59 1.18 -8.63
N LYS A 580 23.55 1.05 -9.56
CA LYS A 580 23.88 2.13 -10.51
C LYS A 580 22.68 2.42 -11.38
N SER A 581 22.43 3.70 -11.65
CA SER A 581 21.30 4.13 -12.46
C SER A 581 21.57 5.45 -13.17
N THR A 582 20.92 5.64 -14.30
CA THR A 582 20.85 6.92 -15.02
C THR A 582 19.44 7.15 -15.53
N SER A 583 19.09 8.41 -15.80
CA SER A 583 17.72 8.81 -16.13
C SER A 583 17.68 10.00 -17.07
N THR A 584 16.67 10.04 -17.94
CA THR A 584 16.41 11.17 -18.83
C THR A 584 14.93 11.56 -18.87
N LYS A 585 14.62 12.76 -19.35
CA LYS A 585 13.24 13.26 -19.46
C LYS A 585 12.57 12.72 -20.72
N CYS A 586 11.30 12.35 -20.61
CA CYS A 586 10.42 12.09 -21.74
C CYS A 586 9.22 13.04 -21.68
N THR A 587 9.08 13.89 -22.69
CA THR A 587 7.95 14.81 -22.87
C THR A 587 7.01 14.24 -23.92
N VAL A 588 5.75 14.05 -23.53
CA VAL A 588 4.65 13.70 -24.43
C VAL A 588 3.95 14.99 -24.82
N GLU A 589 4.17 15.40 -26.06
CA GLU A 589 3.60 16.60 -26.69
C GLU A 589 2.10 16.41 -26.98
N PRO A 590 1.32 17.52 -27.10
CA PRO A 590 -0.13 17.49 -27.27
C PRO A 590 -0.57 17.11 -28.69
N TYR A 591 0.02 16.06 -29.26
CA TYR A 591 -0.24 15.61 -30.63
C TYR A 591 -0.76 14.18 -30.69
N PHE A 592 -1.68 13.94 -31.63
CA PHE A 592 -2.26 12.61 -31.87
C PHE A 592 -2.36 12.29 -33.37
N ARG A 593 -1.98 11.07 -33.75
CA ARG A 593 -2.04 10.62 -35.15
C ARG A 593 -3.40 9.96 -35.43
N ILE A 594 -4.29 10.68 -36.11
CA ILE A 594 -5.59 10.15 -36.59
C ILE A 594 -5.35 8.94 -37.50
N PRO A 595 -5.79 7.72 -37.13
CA PRO A 595 -5.49 6.51 -37.91
C PRO A 595 -6.30 6.40 -39.20
N ASP A 596 -7.55 6.86 -39.17
CA ASP A 596 -8.45 6.81 -40.33
C ASP A 596 -8.11 7.93 -41.33
N LYS A 597 -7.75 7.53 -42.55
CA LYS A 597 -7.33 8.44 -43.62
C LYS A 597 -8.45 9.39 -44.08
N ASN A 598 -9.71 8.97 -44.00
CA ASN A 598 -10.86 9.75 -44.45
C ASN A 598 -11.22 10.77 -43.36
N PHE A 599 -11.21 10.37 -42.09
CA PHE A 599 -11.37 11.31 -40.97
C PHE A 599 -10.26 12.37 -40.98
N ARG A 600 -8.99 11.96 -41.14
CA ARG A 600 -7.87 12.90 -41.27
C ARG A 600 -8.07 13.88 -42.42
N LYS A 601 -8.46 13.40 -43.61
CA LYS A 601 -8.70 14.24 -44.79
C LYS A 601 -9.83 15.27 -44.59
N ILE A 602 -10.86 14.98 -43.79
CA ILE A 602 -11.88 15.99 -43.46
C ILE A 602 -11.30 17.07 -42.56
N LEU A 603 -10.52 16.68 -41.54
CA LEU A 603 -9.84 17.64 -40.68
C LEU A 603 -8.87 18.52 -41.49
N GLU A 604 -8.10 17.93 -42.42
CA GLU A 604 -7.19 18.65 -43.32
C GLU A 604 -7.94 19.67 -44.22
N ASN A 605 -9.15 19.35 -44.68
CA ASN A 605 -9.91 20.21 -45.60
C ASN A 605 -10.79 21.27 -44.91
N ALA A 606 -11.38 20.95 -43.74
CA ALA A 606 -12.42 21.74 -43.10
C ALA A 606 -12.08 22.25 -41.70
N TYR A 607 -11.04 21.70 -41.06
CA TYR A 607 -10.62 22.01 -39.68
C TYR A 607 -9.09 22.07 -39.57
N SER A 608 -8.42 22.60 -40.60
CA SER A 608 -6.95 22.56 -40.74
C SER A 608 -6.22 23.27 -39.60
N ASN A 609 -6.88 24.23 -38.94
CA ASN A 609 -6.41 24.91 -37.73
C ASN A 609 -6.32 24.01 -36.48
N LEU A 610 -6.73 22.74 -36.57
CA LEU A 610 -6.56 21.73 -35.51
C LEU A 610 -5.36 20.81 -35.79
N LEU A 611 -4.64 21.02 -36.89
CA LEU A 611 -3.57 20.14 -37.36
C LEU A 611 -2.24 20.90 -37.47
N ASP A 612 -1.19 20.32 -36.89
CA ASP A 612 0.18 20.83 -36.98
C ASP A 612 1.08 19.83 -37.72
N ILE A 613 2.11 20.34 -38.41
CA ILE A 613 3.15 19.51 -39.02
C ILE A 613 4.28 19.32 -37.99
N VAL A 614 4.35 18.14 -37.39
CA VAL A 614 5.26 17.83 -36.27
C VAL A 614 6.11 16.63 -36.66
N HIS A 615 7.43 16.82 -36.68
CA HIS A 615 8.40 15.82 -37.17
C HIS A 615 8.10 15.26 -38.57
N GLY A 616 7.44 16.05 -39.44
CA GLY A 616 7.05 15.66 -40.80
C GLY A 616 5.73 14.89 -40.92
N ASP A 617 5.04 14.59 -39.81
CA ASP A 617 3.68 14.08 -39.79
C ASP A 617 2.68 15.23 -39.61
N THR A 618 1.57 15.24 -40.35
CA THR A 618 0.38 16.05 -40.02
C THR A 618 -0.37 15.38 -38.87
N LEU A 619 -0.44 16.03 -37.70
CA LEU A 619 -1.01 15.49 -36.47
C LEU A 619 -2.11 16.38 -35.91
N LEU A 620 -3.08 15.79 -35.21
CA LEU A 620 -4.08 16.53 -34.45
C LEU A 620 -3.42 17.17 -33.24
N ASN A 621 -3.49 18.50 -33.12
CA ASN A 621 -3.21 19.22 -31.90
C ASN A 621 -4.39 19.03 -30.93
N THR A 622 -4.15 18.26 -29.87
CA THR A 622 -5.20 17.84 -28.93
C THR A 622 -5.71 18.98 -28.05
N ASN A 623 -4.90 20.02 -27.84
CA ASN A 623 -5.32 21.22 -27.11
C ASN A 623 -6.30 22.08 -27.93
N ASP A 624 -6.09 22.17 -29.24
CA ASP A 624 -6.98 22.93 -30.13
C ASP A 624 -8.23 22.12 -30.50
N ALA A 625 -8.09 20.81 -30.71
CA ALA A 625 -9.22 19.89 -30.86
C ALA A 625 -10.18 19.95 -29.65
N GLY A 626 -9.63 20.05 -28.44
CA GLY A 626 -10.38 20.18 -27.19
C GLY A 626 -11.25 21.44 -27.08
N LYS A 627 -11.07 22.44 -27.96
CA LYS A 627 -11.85 23.68 -28.02
C LYS A 627 -13.00 23.62 -29.04
N LEU A 628 -13.02 22.64 -29.94
CA LEU A 628 -13.99 22.56 -31.02
C LEU A 628 -15.37 22.12 -30.49
N LYS A 629 -16.40 22.95 -30.74
CA LYS A 629 -17.79 22.68 -30.34
C LYS A 629 -18.63 21.94 -31.37
N TYR A 630 -18.29 22.05 -32.66
CA TYR A 630 -19.08 21.49 -33.77
C TYR A 630 -18.19 20.69 -34.70
N LEU A 631 -18.52 19.42 -34.94
CA LEU A 631 -17.80 18.54 -35.87
C LEU A 631 -18.80 17.81 -36.78
N ASP A 632 -18.82 18.21 -38.05
CA ASP A 632 -19.50 17.48 -39.12
C ASP A 632 -18.48 16.69 -39.96
N VAL A 633 -18.66 15.37 -39.96
CA VAL A 633 -17.86 14.35 -40.65
C VAL A 633 -18.78 13.33 -41.36
N LYS A 634 -20.01 13.73 -41.70
CA LYS A 634 -21.02 12.86 -42.35
C LYS A 634 -20.60 12.34 -43.72
N LYS A 635 -21.19 11.22 -44.13
CA LYS A 635 -21.17 10.67 -45.51
C LYS A 635 -19.76 10.60 -46.13
N SER A 636 -18.74 10.39 -45.31
CA SER A 636 -17.33 10.52 -45.71
C SER A 636 -16.57 9.19 -45.71
N ASN A 637 -17.29 8.06 -45.63
CA ASN A 637 -16.73 6.72 -45.68
C ASN A 637 -15.67 6.47 -44.59
N ILE A 638 -15.89 7.02 -43.39
CA ILE A 638 -15.02 6.81 -42.22
C ILE A 638 -15.31 5.43 -41.61
N ASP A 639 -14.27 4.66 -41.35
CA ASP A 639 -14.33 3.36 -40.66
C ASP A 639 -14.09 3.52 -39.15
N SER A 640 -13.33 4.54 -38.72
CA SER A 640 -13.09 4.85 -37.29
C SER A 640 -12.92 6.34 -36.98
N LEU A 641 -13.57 6.81 -35.92
CA LEU A 641 -13.38 8.15 -35.34
C LEU A 641 -12.31 8.18 -34.23
N ARG A 642 -11.38 7.22 -34.16
CA ARG A 642 -10.29 7.20 -33.18
C ARG A 642 -9.51 8.53 -33.20
N GLY A 643 -9.48 9.23 -32.07
CA GLY A 643 -9.05 10.63 -31.94
C GLY A 643 -10.18 11.58 -31.51
N ILE A 644 -11.46 11.17 -31.63
CA ILE A 644 -12.62 11.94 -31.17
C ILE A 644 -12.58 12.23 -29.66
N GLU A 645 -11.88 11.40 -28.88
CA GLU A 645 -11.75 11.55 -27.43
C GLU A 645 -11.03 12.83 -26.99
N TYR A 646 -10.28 13.49 -27.87
CA TYR A 646 -9.62 14.77 -27.58
C TYR A 646 -10.53 15.98 -27.80
N PHE A 647 -11.71 15.82 -28.42
CA PHE A 647 -12.67 16.88 -28.68
C PHE A 647 -13.60 17.06 -27.46
N THR A 648 -13.02 17.41 -26.31
CA THR A 648 -13.71 17.39 -25.00
C THR A 648 -14.81 18.45 -24.85
N SER A 649 -14.68 19.60 -25.52
CA SER A 649 -15.73 20.65 -25.57
C SER A 649 -16.77 20.45 -26.70
N LEU A 650 -16.82 19.27 -27.32
CA LEU A 650 -17.72 19.01 -28.45
C LEU A 650 -19.18 18.96 -28.01
N GLU A 651 -19.97 19.92 -28.50
CA GLU A 651 -21.40 20.08 -28.23
C GLU A 651 -22.26 19.43 -29.34
N HIS A 652 -21.76 19.39 -30.58
CA HIS A 652 -22.49 18.82 -31.72
C HIS A 652 -21.59 17.92 -32.57
N LEU A 653 -21.95 16.65 -32.67
CA LEU A 653 -21.28 15.67 -33.53
C LEU A 653 -22.25 15.14 -34.59
N ASN A 654 -21.88 15.33 -35.87
CA ASN A 654 -22.53 14.67 -36.98
C ASN A 654 -21.57 13.71 -37.70
N CYS A 655 -21.80 12.42 -37.52
CA CYS A 655 -21.02 11.35 -38.13
C CYS A 655 -21.90 10.36 -38.93
N ASN A 656 -23.09 10.80 -39.34
CA ASN A 656 -24.08 9.97 -40.02
C ASN A 656 -23.62 9.50 -41.41
N GLY A 657 -24.05 8.31 -41.85
CA GLY A 657 -23.74 7.79 -43.19
C GLY A 657 -22.29 7.33 -43.38
N ASN A 658 -21.67 6.78 -42.34
CA ASN A 658 -20.29 6.27 -42.36
C ASN A 658 -20.29 4.73 -42.16
N LYS A 659 -19.13 4.14 -41.84
CA LYS A 659 -18.94 2.69 -41.63
C LYS A 659 -18.55 2.36 -40.18
N LEU A 660 -18.89 3.24 -39.25
CA LEU A 660 -18.51 3.10 -37.85
C LEU A 660 -19.15 1.85 -37.24
N LYS A 661 -18.32 0.96 -36.69
CA LYS A 661 -18.76 -0.24 -35.95
C LYS A 661 -18.84 -0.04 -34.45
N ASN A 662 -18.02 0.86 -33.93
CA ASN A 662 -17.98 1.27 -32.52
C ASN A 662 -17.86 2.78 -32.47
N LEU A 663 -18.55 3.41 -31.52
CA LEU A 663 -18.43 4.84 -31.24
C LEU A 663 -18.36 5.06 -29.74
N ASP A 664 -17.17 5.39 -29.24
CA ASP A 664 -16.93 5.75 -27.85
C ASP A 664 -16.81 7.27 -27.73
N LEU A 665 -17.74 7.87 -26.98
CA LEU A 665 -17.83 9.30 -26.72
C LEU A 665 -17.74 9.61 -25.22
N SER A 666 -17.21 8.69 -24.41
CA SER A 666 -17.08 8.81 -22.95
C SER A 666 -16.17 9.97 -22.47
N LYS A 667 -15.47 10.65 -23.39
CA LYS A 667 -14.69 11.87 -23.13
C LYS A 667 -15.34 13.14 -23.66
N ASN A 668 -16.38 13.03 -24.49
CA ASN A 668 -17.09 14.15 -25.11
C ASN A 668 -18.29 14.56 -24.23
N THR A 669 -18.03 14.84 -22.95
CA THR A 669 -19.08 15.03 -21.92
C THR A 669 -19.94 16.28 -22.14
N SER A 670 -19.50 17.18 -23.02
CA SER A 670 -20.19 18.43 -23.37
C SER A 670 -21.29 18.24 -24.43
N LEU A 671 -21.47 17.03 -24.95
CA LEU A 671 -22.30 16.76 -26.13
C LEU A 671 -23.80 17.04 -25.88
N ILE A 672 -24.40 17.82 -26.78
CA ILE A 672 -25.80 18.25 -26.80
C ILE A 672 -26.57 17.52 -27.91
N ILE A 673 -25.98 17.40 -29.11
CA ILE A 673 -26.59 16.72 -30.26
C ILE A 673 -25.62 15.68 -30.86
N LEU A 674 -26.11 14.43 -30.98
CA LEU A 674 -25.42 13.35 -31.67
C LEU A 674 -26.24 12.81 -32.84
N ASN A 675 -25.71 12.96 -34.06
CA ASN A 675 -26.21 12.32 -35.27
C ASN A 675 -25.22 11.23 -35.72
N CYS A 676 -25.53 9.97 -35.43
CA CYS A 676 -24.70 8.79 -35.76
C CYS A 676 -25.46 7.71 -36.57
N TYR A 677 -26.64 8.05 -37.07
CA TYR A 677 -27.49 7.18 -37.89
C TYR A 677 -26.88 6.77 -39.24
N ASN A 678 -27.42 5.73 -39.87
CA ASN A 678 -26.88 5.11 -41.10
C ASN A 678 -25.39 4.73 -40.93
N ASN A 679 -25.08 3.86 -39.97
CA ASN A 679 -23.74 3.35 -39.70
C ASN A 679 -23.79 1.81 -39.49
N GLN A 680 -22.76 1.21 -38.91
CA GLN A 680 -22.70 -0.24 -38.59
C GLN A 680 -22.53 -0.45 -37.07
N LEU A 681 -23.00 0.48 -36.24
CA LEU A 681 -22.68 0.52 -34.81
C LEU A 681 -23.29 -0.70 -34.11
N THR A 682 -22.45 -1.55 -33.55
CA THR A 682 -22.85 -2.60 -32.61
C THR A 682 -22.68 -2.15 -31.15
N ASN A 683 -21.89 -1.10 -30.92
CA ASN A 683 -21.65 -0.48 -29.62
C ASN A 683 -21.58 1.05 -29.73
N LEU A 684 -22.29 1.74 -28.83
CA LEU A 684 -22.32 3.19 -28.67
C LEU A 684 -22.17 3.54 -27.18
N VAL A 685 -21.09 4.23 -26.81
CA VAL A 685 -20.77 4.57 -25.41
C VAL A 685 -20.96 6.07 -25.18
N LEU A 686 -21.91 6.43 -24.32
CA LEU A 686 -22.31 7.81 -23.98
C LEU A 686 -22.12 8.13 -22.48
N SER A 687 -21.22 7.42 -21.82
CA SER A 687 -20.98 7.54 -20.38
C SER A 687 -20.58 8.98 -20.01
N ASN A 688 -21.44 9.66 -19.22
CA ASN A 688 -21.34 11.07 -18.81
C ASN A 688 -21.66 12.12 -19.90
N SER A 689 -22.81 12.01 -20.58
CA SER A 689 -23.34 13.08 -21.45
C SER A 689 -24.55 13.82 -20.82
N PRO A 690 -24.37 14.58 -19.71
CA PRO A 690 -25.48 15.21 -19.00
C PRO A 690 -26.24 16.27 -19.82
N SER A 691 -25.58 16.87 -20.81
CA SER A 691 -26.12 17.92 -21.67
C SER A 691 -26.82 17.40 -22.93
N LEU A 692 -26.82 16.08 -23.18
CA LEU A 692 -27.31 15.50 -24.43
C LEU A 692 -28.84 15.65 -24.52
N THR A 693 -29.33 16.48 -25.43
CA THR A 693 -30.76 16.69 -25.70
C THR A 693 -31.26 15.83 -26.86
N THR A 694 -30.41 15.54 -27.84
CA THR A 694 -30.82 14.87 -29.09
C THR A 694 -29.86 13.74 -29.48
N LEU A 695 -30.40 12.53 -29.62
CA LEU A 695 -29.68 11.34 -30.08
C LEU A 695 -30.39 10.69 -31.27
N ASN A 696 -29.76 10.75 -32.45
CA ASN A 696 -30.21 10.08 -33.66
C ASN A 696 -29.21 8.97 -34.04
N CYS A 697 -29.53 7.72 -33.69
CA CYS A 697 -28.72 6.53 -33.93
C CYS A 697 -29.43 5.46 -34.79
N TYR A 698 -30.50 5.83 -35.51
CA TYR A 698 -31.26 4.91 -36.35
C TYR A 698 -30.44 4.27 -37.49
N ASN A 699 -30.90 3.13 -38.03
CA ASN A 699 -30.23 2.35 -39.07
C ASN A 699 -28.78 2.00 -38.69
N ASN A 700 -28.66 1.09 -37.73
CA ASN A 700 -27.43 0.61 -37.10
C ASN A 700 -27.63 -0.84 -36.61
N GLN A 701 -26.70 -1.39 -35.83
CA GLN A 701 -26.71 -2.79 -35.37
C GLN A 701 -26.67 -2.89 -33.84
N LEU A 702 -27.20 -1.88 -33.14
CA LEU A 702 -27.18 -1.81 -31.67
C LEU A 702 -28.12 -2.85 -31.08
N THR A 703 -27.59 -3.71 -30.20
CA THR A 703 -28.37 -4.71 -29.44
C THR A 703 -28.76 -4.24 -28.05
N ASN A 704 -28.06 -3.24 -27.53
CA ASN A 704 -28.23 -2.65 -26.21
C ASN A 704 -27.99 -1.14 -26.31
N LEU A 705 -28.77 -0.32 -25.60
CA LEU A 705 -28.57 1.13 -25.52
C LEU A 705 -28.77 1.62 -24.09
N VAL A 706 -27.76 2.29 -23.54
CA VAL A 706 -27.74 2.75 -22.14
C VAL A 706 -27.70 4.28 -22.10
N LEU A 707 -28.76 4.88 -21.58
CA LEU A 707 -29.02 6.32 -21.51
C LEU A 707 -29.25 6.80 -20.06
N SER A 708 -28.93 5.95 -19.07
CA SER A 708 -29.06 6.25 -17.64
C SER A 708 -28.16 7.38 -17.12
N ASN A 709 -27.29 7.94 -17.94
CA ASN A 709 -26.47 9.13 -17.65
C ASN A 709 -26.75 10.32 -18.59
N SER A 710 -27.92 10.35 -19.26
CA SER A 710 -28.34 11.41 -20.19
C SER A 710 -29.62 12.13 -19.70
N PRO A 711 -29.60 12.79 -18.50
CA PRO A 711 -30.79 13.38 -17.88
C PRO A 711 -31.53 14.45 -18.69
N SER A 712 -30.84 15.11 -19.63
CA SER A 712 -31.41 16.19 -20.45
C SER A 712 -32.00 15.72 -21.78
N LEU A 713 -32.05 14.42 -22.05
CA LEU A 713 -32.45 13.89 -23.36
C LEU A 713 -33.94 14.14 -23.64
N THR A 714 -34.22 14.89 -24.71
CA THR A 714 -35.58 15.22 -25.16
C THR A 714 -35.98 14.52 -26.46
N THR A 715 -35.02 14.04 -27.23
CA THR A 715 -35.27 13.45 -28.56
C THR A 715 -34.36 12.24 -28.77
N LEU A 716 -34.95 11.09 -29.05
CA LEU A 716 -34.26 9.82 -29.27
C LEU A 716 -34.85 9.11 -30.50
N ASN A 717 -34.09 9.05 -31.60
CA ASN A 717 -34.42 8.17 -32.71
C ASN A 717 -33.40 7.02 -32.79
N CYS A 718 -33.86 5.81 -32.45
CA CYS A 718 -33.06 4.57 -32.44
C CYS A 718 -33.68 3.44 -33.28
N SER A 719 -34.56 3.76 -34.23
CA SER A 719 -35.20 2.75 -35.10
C SER A 719 -34.20 2.06 -36.04
N GLU A 720 -34.64 0.99 -36.74
CA GLU A 720 -33.76 0.19 -37.61
C GLU A 720 -32.45 -0.26 -36.90
N ASN A 721 -32.60 -0.71 -35.66
CA ASN A 721 -31.57 -1.38 -34.87
C ASN A 721 -32.12 -2.73 -34.37
N THR A 722 -31.27 -3.53 -33.71
CA THR A 722 -31.61 -4.84 -33.14
C THR A 722 -31.72 -4.82 -31.61
N ILE A 723 -32.23 -3.70 -31.05
CA ILE A 723 -32.21 -3.42 -29.61
C ILE A 723 -33.08 -4.42 -28.85
N SER A 724 -32.42 -5.21 -28.00
CA SER A 724 -33.02 -6.16 -27.05
C SER A 724 -33.18 -5.60 -25.63
N SER A 725 -32.46 -4.51 -25.31
CA SER A 725 -32.51 -3.84 -24.01
C SER A 725 -32.23 -2.34 -24.15
N LEU A 726 -33.11 -1.52 -23.58
CA LEU A 726 -33.02 -0.06 -23.56
C LEU A 726 -33.15 0.43 -22.10
N ASP A 727 -32.07 1.04 -21.57
CA ASP A 727 -32.01 1.61 -20.22
C ASP A 727 -32.13 3.15 -20.30
N ILE A 728 -33.30 3.69 -19.92
CA ILE A 728 -33.58 5.14 -19.91
C ILE A 728 -33.71 5.74 -18.50
N ARG A 729 -33.28 5.02 -17.45
CA ARG A 729 -33.55 5.35 -16.03
C ARG A 729 -33.01 6.69 -15.51
N GLY A 730 -32.17 7.36 -16.30
CA GLY A 730 -31.57 8.64 -15.95
C GLY A 730 -32.28 9.87 -16.51
N ILE A 731 -33.18 9.70 -17.49
CA ILE A 731 -33.84 10.81 -18.20
C ILE A 731 -34.82 11.52 -17.26
N ARG A 732 -34.68 12.84 -17.07
CA ARG A 732 -35.57 13.62 -16.20
C ARG A 732 -36.80 14.06 -16.98
N HIS A 733 -37.95 13.45 -16.69
CA HIS A 733 -39.24 13.86 -17.27
C HIS A 733 -39.62 15.27 -16.80
N SER A 734 -39.41 16.25 -17.67
CA SER A 734 -40.06 17.56 -17.58
C SER A 734 -41.43 17.51 -18.27
N LYS A 735 -42.31 18.47 -17.98
CA LYS A 735 -43.69 18.50 -18.53
C LYS A 735 -43.80 18.54 -20.07
N ASN A 736 -42.69 18.71 -20.78
CA ASN A 736 -42.64 18.82 -22.25
C ASN A 736 -41.78 17.73 -22.93
N THR A 737 -41.31 16.70 -22.21
CA THR A 737 -40.39 15.69 -22.76
C THR A 737 -41.15 14.59 -23.51
N SER A 738 -41.36 14.71 -24.83
CA SER A 738 -41.91 13.64 -25.67
C SER A 738 -40.81 12.68 -26.15
N LEU A 739 -40.78 11.46 -25.62
CA LEU A 739 -39.86 10.41 -26.10
C LEU A 739 -40.50 9.66 -27.28
N GLU A 740 -40.33 10.23 -28.47
CA GLU A 740 -40.90 9.71 -29.71
C GLU A 740 -40.00 8.60 -30.31
N ILE A 741 -40.39 7.33 -30.10
CA ILE A 741 -39.68 6.17 -30.68
C ILE A 741 -40.26 5.93 -32.08
N ASP A 742 -39.85 6.78 -33.01
CA ASP A 742 -40.34 6.75 -34.39
C ASP A 742 -39.66 5.64 -35.21
N SER A 743 -40.45 4.74 -35.79
CA SER A 743 -39.97 3.69 -36.68
C SER A 743 -40.63 3.76 -38.05
N GLU A 744 -39.84 4.04 -39.10
CA GLU A 744 -40.40 4.13 -40.45
C GLU A 744 -40.97 2.78 -40.94
N SER A 745 -41.92 2.89 -41.86
CA SER A 745 -42.80 1.80 -42.30
C SER A 745 -42.07 0.71 -43.09
N GLY A 746 -41.51 -0.29 -42.40
CA GLY A 746 -41.05 -1.53 -43.06
C GLY A 746 -40.41 -2.60 -42.16
N SER A 747 -39.87 -2.23 -41.00
CA SER A 747 -39.08 -3.14 -40.16
C SER A 747 -39.91 -4.11 -39.30
N SER A 748 -39.53 -5.38 -39.23
CA SER A 748 -40.12 -6.36 -38.31
C SER A 748 -39.58 -6.17 -36.88
N ILE A 749 -40.17 -5.22 -36.16
CA ILE A 749 -39.90 -4.98 -34.73
C ILE A 749 -40.70 -5.98 -33.91
N ASN A 750 -40.09 -7.12 -33.57
CA ASN A 750 -40.69 -8.11 -32.68
C ASN A 750 -40.02 -8.01 -31.30
N ASN A 751 -40.82 -7.77 -30.26
CA ASN A 751 -40.46 -7.85 -28.84
C ASN A 751 -39.32 -6.92 -28.37
N ILE A 752 -39.51 -5.60 -28.50
CA ILE A 752 -38.70 -4.65 -27.71
C ILE A 752 -39.17 -4.71 -26.26
N LYS A 753 -38.23 -4.91 -25.32
CA LYS A 753 -38.42 -4.62 -23.88
C LYS A 753 -37.83 -3.26 -23.55
N VAL A 754 -38.67 -2.31 -23.13
CA VAL A 754 -38.24 -0.99 -22.66
C VAL A 754 -38.26 -0.99 -21.13
N HIS A 755 -37.10 -0.78 -20.49
CA HIS A 755 -37.02 -0.67 -19.03
C HIS A 755 -37.12 0.80 -18.60
N VAL A 756 -38.26 1.17 -18.00
CA VAL A 756 -38.50 2.52 -17.48
C VAL A 756 -38.43 2.45 -15.95
N SER A 757 -37.55 3.22 -15.29
CA SER A 757 -37.60 3.36 -13.82
C SER A 757 -38.11 4.73 -13.43
N ILE A 758 -39.11 4.77 -12.56
CA ILE A 758 -39.76 5.99 -12.10
C ILE A 758 -39.68 6.04 -10.58
N PHE A 759 -39.12 7.13 -10.05
CA PHE A 759 -39.08 7.38 -8.61
C PHE A 759 -40.42 7.97 -8.17
N THR A 760 -41.14 7.27 -7.29
CA THR A 760 -42.46 7.69 -6.82
C THR A 760 -42.74 7.18 -5.42
N THR A 761 -43.43 7.98 -4.61
CA THR A 761 -43.86 7.57 -3.26
C THR A 761 -45.17 6.77 -3.24
N ASN A 762 -45.95 6.78 -4.34
CA ASN A 762 -47.17 5.97 -4.45
C ASN A 762 -47.45 5.54 -5.92
N PRO A 763 -46.95 4.37 -6.38
CA PRO A 763 -46.94 4.01 -7.80
C PRO A 763 -48.32 3.96 -8.50
N GLU A 764 -49.38 3.58 -7.77
CA GLU A 764 -50.72 3.39 -8.33
C GLU A 764 -51.47 4.71 -8.56
N GLU A 765 -51.16 5.73 -7.75
CA GLU A 765 -51.85 7.04 -7.77
C GLU A 765 -51.05 8.14 -8.47
N ASP A 766 -49.72 7.99 -8.61
CA ASP A 766 -48.87 9.09 -9.08
C ASP A 766 -49.10 9.48 -10.55
N ASN A 767 -49.57 10.71 -10.74
CA ASN A 767 -49.73 11.32 -12.05
C ASN A 767 -48.41 11.42 -12.83
N ALA A 768 -47.24 11.41 -12.17
CA ALA A 768 -45.95 11.35 -12.84
C ALA A 768 -45.73 10.02 -13.58
N VAL A 769 -46.14 8.88 -13.01
CA VAL A 769 -46.07 7.56 -13.67
C VAL A 769 -46.95 7.53 -14.91
N LYS A 770 -48.21 7.98 -14.76
CA LYS A 770 -49.18 8.05 -15.86
C LYS A 770 -48.77 9.07 -16.94
N SER A 771 -48.10 10.16 -16.55
CA SER A 771 -47.56 11.15 -17.49
C SER A 771 -46.33 10.63 -18.24
N ALA A 772 -45.42 9.91 -17.58
CA ALA A 772 -44.23 9.33 -18.21
C ALA A 772 -44.61 8.24 -19.23
N LEU A 773 -45.58 7.39 -18.91
CA LEU A 773 -46.15 6.41 -19.85
C LEU A 773 -46.76 7.08 -21.08
N ARG A 774 -47.54 8.16 -20.91
CA ARG A 774 -48.12 8.94 -22.02
C ARG A 774 -47.08 9.64 -22.90
N THR A 775 -45.86 9.88 -22.40
CA THR A 775 -44.78 10.48 -23.20
C THR A 775 -44.01 9.48 -24.06
N ILE A 776 -44.22 8.17 -23.89
CA ILE A 776 -43.65 7.12 -24.74
C ILE A 776 -44.66 6.83 -25.86
N LYS A 777 -44.34 7.26 -27.08
CA LYS A 777 -45.11 6.94 -28.29
C LYS A 777 -44.34 5.96 -29.15
N SER A 778 -45.05 4.99 -29.72
CA SER A 778 -44.53 4.10 -30.76
C SER A 778 -45.63 3.80 -31.77
N ASN A 779 -45.22 3.64 -33.02
CA ASN A 779 -46.11 3.46 -34.16
C ASN A 779 -46.31 1.96 -34.54
N LYS A 780 -45.93 1.02 -33.67
CA LYS A 780 -46.11 -0.43 -33.88
C LYS A 780 -46.60 -1.21 -32.65
N SER A 781 -47.52 -2.13 -32.90
CA SER A 781 -48.03 -3.10 -31.94
C SER A 781 -46.95 -4.13 -31.57
N GLY A 782 -46.83 -4.50 -30.28
CA GLY A 782 -45.89 -5.53 -29.82
C GLY A 782 -44.63 -5.02 -29.11
N VAL A 783 -44.60 -3.75 -28.71
CA VAL A 783 -43.61 -3.21 -27.76
C VAL A 783 -44.06 -3.54 -26.33
N GLN A 784 -43.22 -4.20 -25.53
CA GLN A 784 -43.48 -4.41 -24.10
C GLN A 784 -42.70 -3.38 -23.27
N ILE A 785 -43.40 -2.65 -22.41
CA ILE A 785 -42.81 -1.60 -21.56
C ILE A 785 -42.87 -2.07 -20.11
N GLU A 786 -41.71 -2.44 -19.55
CA GLU A 786 -41.59 -2.86 -18.15
C GLU A 786 -41.25 -1.64 -17.29
N VAL A 787 -42.18 -1.25 -16.40
CA VAL A 787 -42.00 -0.11 -15.50
C VAL A 787 -41.56 -0.59 -14.12
N TYR A 788 -40.54 0.06 -13.57
CA TYR A 788 -40.01 -0.24 -12.24
C TYR A 788 -40.21 0.99 -11.37
N ALA A 789 -41.14 0.91 -10.42
CA ALA A 789 -41.36 1.97 -9.46
C ALA A 789 -40.47 1.75 -8.24
N SER A 790 -39.69 2.76 -7.84
CA SER A 790 -38.85 2.70 -6.65
C SER A 790 -39.40 3.60 -5.55
N LYS A 791 -39.52 3.02 -4.34
CA LYS A 791 -39.86 3.76 -3.12
C LYS A 791 -38.66 4.55 -2.63
N SER A 792 -38.90 5.57 -1.82
CA SER A 792 -37.87 6.47 -1.25
C SER A 792 -36.90 5.78 -0.27
N ASP A 793 -37.16 4.53 0.12
CA ASP A 793 -36.28 3.67 0.92
C ASP A 793 -35.31 2.82 0.10
N GLY A 794 -35.38 2.88 -1.24
CA GLY A 794 -34.54 2.09 -2.15
C GLY A 794 -35.07 0.68 -2.44
N THR A 795 -36.27 0.33 -1.98
CA THR A 795 -36.92 -0.94 -2.35
C THR A 795 -37.51 -0.87 -3.76
N TYR A 796 -37.37 -1.98 -4.50
CA TYR A 796 -37.91 -2.15 -5.85
C TYR A 796 -39.20 -2.98 -5.79
N ALA A 797 -40.26 -2.49 -6.43
CA ALA A 797 -41.40 -3.31 -6.83
C ALA A 797 -41.54 -3.19 -8.37
N PRO A 798 -41.56 -4.29 -9.13
CA PRO A 798 -41.86 -4.24 -10.55
C PRO A 798 -43.34 -3.88 -10.73
N LEU A 799 -43.66 -2.83 -11.50
CA LEU A 799 -45.02 -2.60 -11.97
C LEU A 799 -45.11 -3.09 -13.41
N ILE A 800 -45.52 -4.34 -13.59
CA ILE A 800 -45.68 -4.90 -14.94
C ILE A 800 -46.99 -4.36 -15.51
N CYS A 801 -46.88 -3.32 -16.33
CA CYS A 801 -47.99 -2.71 -17.05
C CYS A 801 -47.91 -3.09 -18.54
N ASP A 802 -48.82 -3.93 -19.04
CA ASP A 802 -49.03 -4.15 -20.48
C ASP A 802 -49.57 -2.86 -21.14
N TYR A 803 -48.69 -1.92 -21.48
CA TYR A 803 -49.04 -0.67 -22.17
C TYR A 803 -48.80 -0.81 -23.68
N ASP A 804 -49.86 -0.70 -24.48
CA ASP A 804 -49.76 -0.59 -25.94
C ASP A 804 -49.68 0.88 -26.37
N PRO A 805 -48.49 1.38 -26.77
CA PRO A 805 -48.28 2.78 -27.14
C PRO A 805 -48.91 3.18 -28.49
N THR A 806 -49.53 2.26 -29.24
CA THR A 806 -50.17 2.59 -30.53
C THR A 806 -51.59 3.13 -30.39
N THR A 807 -52.26 2.88 -29.27
CA THR A 807 -53.64 3.31 -29.05
C THR A 807 -53.68 4.61 -28.25
N ASP A 808 -53.83 5.75 -28.95
CA ASP A 808 -53.99 7.10 -28.35
C ASP A 808 -55.35 7.29 -27.62
N GLN A 809 -56.04 6.19 -27.32
CA GLN A 809 -57.21 6.14 -26.45
C GLN A 809 -56.89 5.23 -25.26
N GLY A 810 -56.89 5.83 -24.07
CA GLY A 810 -56.91 5.10 -22.82
C GLY A 810 -58.21 4.30 -22.70
N THR A 811 -58.22 3.08 -23.23
CA THR A 811 -59.31 2.14 -22.98
C THR A 811 -59.25 1.76 -21.50
N HIS A 812 -60.38 1.95 -20.81
CA HIS A 812 -60.61 1.42 -19.46
C HIS A 812 -60.78 -0.11 -19.50
N GLY A 813 -59.80 -0.82 -20.05
CA GLY A 813 -59.67 -2.26 -19.93
C GLY A 813 -58.98 -2.60 -18.62
N ASN A 814 -59.64 -3.39 -17.77
CA ASN A 814 -59.06 -3.93 -16.53
C ASN A 814 -57.93 -4.94 -16.84
N ARG A 815 -56.75 -4.44 -17.23
CA ARG A 815 -55.47 -5.06 -16.92
C ARG A 815 -54.76 -4.11 -15.98
N GLY A 816 -55.01 -4.28 -14.68
CA GLY A 816 -54.28 -3.53 -13.67
C GLY A 816 -52.80 -3.85 -13.78
N CYS A 817 -51.93 -2.90 -13.47
CA CYS A 817 -50.53 -3.23 -13.21
C CYS A 817 -50.51 -4.06 -11.93
N GLU A 818 -50.14 -5.34 -12.03
CA GLU A 818 -49.94 -6.18 -10.85
C GLU A 818 -48.55 -5.90 -10.23
N PRO A 819 -48.42 -5.92 -8.89
CA PRO A 819 -47.19 -5.59 -8.16
C PRO A 819 -46.18 -6.76 -8.00
#